data_AF-A0A6B3DTJ2-F1
#
_entry.id   AF-A0A6B3DTJ2-F1
#
_cell.length_a   1.000
_cell.length_b   1.000
_cell.length_c   1.000
_cell.angle_alpha   90.00
_cell.angle_beta   90.00
_cell.angle_gamma   90.00
#
_symmetry.space_group_name_H-M   'P 1'
#
loop_
_entity.id
_entity.type
_entity.pdbx_description
1 polymer ?
#
loop_
_entity_poly.entity_id
_entity_poly.type
_entity_poly.pdbx_seq_one_letter_code
_entity_poly.pdbx_strand_id
1 'polypeptide(L)'
;MAIPGNLLSPTTESVDPNTSGWTSKVNCTLALGTGGRNGNGCLSVKSVAAGEMQARTVSSYPVTEGTVYETFADTAGAVPERIGIRWLDSAGAEISVTWSLTTAAASAAWHRVSVAGAAPTGAMQAQVLLSSTETAANVSHFWENIYLGLPVRTTGNLFDFNTESAEVDASGWQVETNATIVRQVPVVAWAVNWYYAGGHTIAMTASAAGNASVRTATRPSVAAGSEYFAYAYLNPPSSASQAWIELRFYDGSGTQLQATRAVLTAPGAGYYRQIVSDIAPAGAVSCEVAAGLTGATAGQVLRLETLVVMAGGQNIAGNVMPYSSYSFEQGAGGWTTASGVATVARSSPWGTASYLANYSLAVTSATATASTIRSPRFITPGGAGLSWRAQIMASVGAGSWPTVTVRVRWYDTAGADLGMSAGTAYGLPSGSWYQLTADAVAPAGATQAAVEVVATAGAASSVMYVDGAALWQALPLTSVQSVDAAGYVQLTLRELAADYLITVYRVTPDGARTLVRGTSGLITKQTIVTDLMVIEDHEAPLDTPVYYRIELYSPTGTLTSTRSSATVAVSLADINTAWLKDPANPQRDTLILVATPPNWERPIDQSSYVVRGRRNKVVLSGRRQGREGELKVWTRSDDDRARLHLLLDSGNTLLWQCAPGMGVTDMYVSVASASEERTVALAQDQWRAWTLPLTEVDMPTALAVNGAAGRTWIDVVAEFDTCADLLATYATSEALLLDRRG
;
A
#
# COMPACT_ATOMS: atom_id res chain seq x y z
N MET A 1 8.40 4.04 -16.60
CA MET A 1 8.05 2.93 -15.68
C MET A 1 6.67 2.47 -16.11
N ALA A 2 6.44 1.17 -16.28
CA ALA A 2 5.12 0.71 -16.72
C ALA A 2 4.02 1.12 -15.73
N ILE A 3 2.88 1.61 -16.24
CA ILE A 3 1.73 1.94 -15.41
C ILE A 3 1.11 0.64 -14.88
N PRO A 4 0.93 0.45 -13.57
CA PRO A 4 0.29 -0.74 -13.02
C PRO A 4 -1.12 -0.97 -13.61
N GLY A 5 -1.42 -2.22 -14.00
CA GLY A 5 -2.72 -2.59 -14.56
C GLY A 5 -3.00 -2.08 -15.97
N ASN A 6 -2.01 -1.51 -16.66
CA ASN A 6 -2.17 -1.02 -18.02
C ASN A 6 -2.27 -2.17 -19.02
N LEU A 7 -3.31 -2.17 -19.85
CA LEU A 7 -3.49 -3.13 -20.94
C LEU A 7 -2.58 -2.81 -22.13
N LEU A 8 -2.09 -1.57 -22.22
CA LEU A 8 -1.19 -1.13 -23.28
C LEU A 8 0.21 -1.73 -23.09
N SER A 9 0.90 -2.01 -24.20
CA SER A 9 2.32 -2.37 -24.13
C SER A 9 3.15 -1.15 -23.70
N PRO A 10 4.33 -1.35 -23.07
CA PRO A 10 5.20 -0.24 -22.68
C PRO A 10 5.49 0.72 -23.83
N THR A 11 5.73 0.21 -25.05
CA THR A 11 5.95 1.05 -26.24
C THR A 11 4.72 1.86 -26.66
N THR A 12 3.51 1.38 -26.40
CA THR A 12 2.28 2.13 -26.72
C THR A 12 1.99 3.19 -25.66
N GLU A 13 2.17 2.84 -24.38
CA GLU A 13 1.99 3.72 -23.22
C GLU A 13 2.99 4.89 -23.22
N SER A 14 4.29 4.60 -23.30
CA SER A 14 5.34 5.61 -23.19
C SER A 14 5.70 6.25 -24.53
N VAL A 15 5.26 5.64 -25.65
CA VAL A 15 5.66 6.03 -27.00
C VAL A 15 7.19 5.96 -27.20
N ASP A 16 7.83 4.99 -26.55
CA ASP A 16 9.28 4.75 -26.61
C ASP A 16 9.55 3.27 -26.99
N PRO A 17 10.36 2.96 -28.02
CA PRO A 17 11.21 3.87 -28.81
C PRO A 17 10.58 4.40 -30.10
N ASN A 18 9.28 4.16 -30.34
CA ASN A 18 8.63 4.55 -31.60
C ASN A 18 7.09 4.61 -31.45
N THR A 19 6.42 4.99 -32.53
CA THR A 19 4.95 5.13 -32.60
C THR A 19 4.22 3.88 -33.10
N SER A 20 4.83 2.69 -33.07
CA SER A 20 4.26 1.46 -33.66
C SER A 20 2.93 1.02 -33.01
N GLY A 21 2.66 1.45 -31.78
CA GLY A 21 1.39 1.23 -31.10
C GLY A 21 0.23 2.10 -31.59
N TRP A 22 0.48 3.07 -32.48
CA TRP A 22 -0.48 4.13 -32.85
C TRP A 22 -0.71 4.22 -34.35
N THR A 23 -1.94 4.58 -34.74
CA THR A 23 -2.32 4.84 -36.13
C THR A 23 -3.28 6.03 -36.26
N SER A 24 -3.21 6.73 -37.39
CA SER A 24 -4.12 7.83 -37.69
C SER A 24 -5.54 7.29 -37.92
N LYS A 25 -6.54 7.90 -37.29
CA LYS A 25 -7.96 7.62 -37.55
C LYS A 25 -8.55 8.66 -38.50
N VAL A 26 -8.26 9.95 -38.27
CA VAL A 26 -8.74 11.04 -39.14
C VAL A 26 -7.84 12.27 -39.06
N ASN A 27 -7.65 12.95 -40.19
CA ASN A 27 -7.04 14.29 -40.31
C ASN A 27 -5.67 14.51 -39.59
N CYS A 28 -4.89 13.46 -39.34
CA CYS A 28 -3.54 13.61 -38.79
C CYS A 28 -2.50 12.73 -39.46
N THR A 29 -1.25 13.16 -39.32
CA THR A 29 -0.05 12.31 -39.42
C THR A 29 0.54 12.10 -38.02
N LEU A 30 1.22 10.97 -37.81
CA LEU A 30 1.83 10.61 -36.53
C LEU A 30 3.35 10.57 -36.66
N ALA A 31 4.05 11.08 -35.66
CA ALA A 31 5.50 11.01 -35.56
C ALA A 31 5.94 10.84 -34.10
N LEU A 32 7.16 10.35 -33.89
CA LEU A 32 7.79 10.36 -32.58
C LEU A 32 8.26 11.78 -32.26
N GLY A 33 7.72 12.37 -31.19
CA GLY A 33 8.19 13.60 -30.59
C GLY A 33 9.26 13.35 -29.52
N THR A 34 9.73 14.43 -28.91
CA THR A 34 10.71 14.42 -27.81
C THR A 34 10.22 15.25 -26.63
N GLY A 35 10.77 15.02 -25.43
CA GLY A 35 10.42 15.80 -24.24
C GLY A 35 9.25 15.22 -23.45
N GLY A 36 9.05 13.90 -23.55
CA GLY A 36 8.17 13.17 -22.65
C GLY A 36 8.63 13.25 -21.19
N ARG A 37 7.69 12.98 -20.29
CA ARG A 37 7.80 12.83 -18.85
C ARG A 37 7.98 11.37 -18.44
N ASN A 38 7.48 10.40 -19.21
CA ASN A 38 7.64 8.95 -18.97
C ASN A 38 8.60 8.31 -20.00
N GLY A 39 9.78 8.90 -20.14
CA GLY A 39 10.75 8.57 -21.20
C GLY A 39 11.07 9.81 -22.04
N ASN A 40 11.93 9.67 -23.05
CA ASN A 40 12.26 10.80 -23.91
C ASN A 40 11.22 10.99 -25.03
N GLY A 41 10.56 9.91 -25.45
CA GLY A 41 9.56 9.90 -26.53
C GLY A 41 8.20 10.44 -26.11
N CYS A 42 7.46 10.99 -27.08
CA CYS A 42 6.03 11.25 -26.98
C CYS A 42 5.38 11.07 -28.36
N LEU A 43 4.07 10.89 -28.43
CA LEU A 43 3.33 10.83 -29.68
C LEU A 43 3.03 12.24 -30.17
N SER A 44 3.61 12.63 -31.30
CA SER A 44 3.26 13.85 -32.02
C SER A 44 2.14 13.54 -33.01
N VAL A 45 0.94 14.05 -32.73
CA VAL A 45 -0.23 14.01 -33.62
C VAL A 45 -0.29 15.35 -34.34
N LYS A 46 -0.15 15.35 -35.67
CA LYS A 46 -0.05 16.59 -36.46
C LYS A 46 -1.18 16.70 -37.46
N SER A 47 -1.94 17.80 -37.41
CA SER A 47 -3.09 18.00 -38.29
C SER A 47 -2.70 18.08 -39.77
N VAL A 48 -3.54 17.52 -40.65
CA VAL A 48 -3.38 17.63 -42.11
C VAL A 48 -4.14 18.85 -42.65
N ALA A 49 -5.27 19.19 -42.06
CA ALA A 49 -6.09 20.36 -42.34
C ALA A 49 -6.75 20.88 -41.07
N ALA A 50 -7.42 22.04 -41.15
CA ALA A 50 -8.30 22.50 -40.08
C ALA A 50 -9.46 21.51 -39.87
N GLY A 51 -9.84 21.27 -38.62
CA GLY A 51 -10.86 20.32 -38.21
C GLY A 51 -10.40 19.35 -37.13
N GLU A 52 -11.29 18.44 -36.74
CA GLU A 52 -10.96 17.41 -35.76
C GLU A 52 -9.90 16.46 -36.32
N MET A 53 -8.87 16.18 -35.52
CA MET A 53 -7.88 15.15 -35.79
C MET A 53 -7.96 14.07 -34.72
N GLN A 54 -7.78 12.80 -35.11
CA GLN A 54 -7.83 11.68 -34.18
C GLN A 54 -6.76 10.64 -34.46
N ALA A 55 -6.10 10.19 -33.40
CA ALA A 55 -5.18 9.06 -33.38
C ALA A 55 -5.74 7.96 -32.48
N ARG A 56 -5.47 6.70 -32.80
CA ARG A 56 -5.91 5.54 -32.00
C ARG A 56 -4.82 4.50 -31.84
N THR A 57 -4.97 3.61 -30.87
CA THR A 57 -4.12 2.42 -30.76
C THR A 57 -4.32 1.50 -31.97
N VAL A 58 -3.25 0.82 -32.40
CA VAL A 58 -3.30 -0.19 -33.48
C VAL A 58 -4.03 -1.44 -32.99
N SER A 59 -3.64 -1.93 -31.82
CA SER A 59 -4.27 -3.07 -31.17
C SER A 59 -5.60 -2.69 -30.53
N SER A 60 -6.48 -3.67 -30.42
CA SER A 60 -7.67 -3.65 -29.57
C SER A 60 -7.42 -4.55 -28.37
N TYR A 61 -7.95 -4.17 -27.21
CA TYR A 61 -7.71 -4.84 -25.94
C TYR A 61 -9.00 -5.47 -25.43
N PRO A 62 -8.97 -6.70 -24.90
CA PRO A 62 -10.18 -7.37 -24.45
C PRO A 62 -10.85 -6.60 -23.30
N VAL A 63 -12.18 -6.50 -23.35
CA VAL A 63 -12.98 -5.91 -22.29
C VAL A 63 -14.20 -6.77 -21.99
N THR A 64 -14.73 -6.63 -20.78
CA THR A 64 -15.96 -7.30 -20.34
C THR A 64 -17.11 -6.29 -20.35
N GLU A 65 -18.23 -6.65 -20.99
CA GLU A 65 -19.47 -5.88 -20.97
C GLU A 65 -19.90 -5.51 -19.54
N GLY A 66 -20.33 -4.26 -19.33
CA GLY A 66 -20.76 -3.74 -18.03
C GLY A 66 -19.62 -3.29 -17.11
N THR A 67 -18.39 -3.77 -17.32
CA THR A 67 -17.23 -3.36 -16.53
C THR A 67 -16.80 -1.95 -16.88
N VAL A 68 -16.50 -1.12 -15.86
CA VAL A 68 -15.94 0.22 -16.05
C VAL A 68 -14.47 0.10 -16.43
N TYR A 69 -14.07 0.80 -17.50
CA TYR A 69 -12.68 1.02 -17.86
C TYR A 69 -12.36 2.50 -17.83
N GLU A 70 -11.09 2.81 -17.58
CA GLU A 70 -10.52 4.16 -17.57
C GLU A 70 -9.46 4.27 -18.68
N THR A 71 -9.40 5.45 -19.29
CA THR A 71 -8.25 5.87 -20.07
C THR A 71 -7.82 7.27 -19.64
N PHE A 72 -6.52 7.47 -19.50
CA PHE A 72 -5.93 8.79 -19.31
C PHE A 72 -4.68 8.94 -20.16
N ALA A 73 -4.30 10.19 -20.41
CA ALA A 73 -3.04 10.54 -21.03
C ALA A 73 -2.56 11.88 -20.50
N ASP A 74 -1.25 12.06 -20.57
CA ASP A 74 -0.59 13.33 -20.38
C ASP A 74 -0.44 13.99 -21.76
N THR A 75 -0.92 15.23 -21.90
CA THR A 75 -1.01 15.94 -23.18
C THR A 75 -0.48 17.38 -23.12
N ALA A 76 -0.07 17.90 -24.27
CA ALA A 76 0.32 19.29 -24.47
C ALA A 76 0.04 19.73 -25.92
N GLY A 77 -0.54 20.91 -26.10
CA GLY A 77 -0.94 21.40 -27.41
C GLY A 77 -1.41 22.86 -27.45
N ALA A 78 -1.76 23.32 -28.66
CA ALA A 78 -2.16 24.71 -28.91
C ALA A 78 -3.68 24.93 -28.94
N VAL A 79 -4.48 23.86 -28.87
CA VAL A 79 -5.94 23.88 -28.80
C VAL A 79 -6.43 22.94 -27.70
N PRO A 80 -7.65 23.12 -27.18
CA PRO A 80 -8.24 22.14 -26.26
C PRO A 80 -8.41 20.75 -26.89
N GLU A 81 -8.23 19.72 -26.08
CA GLU A 81 -8.24 18.33 -26.48
C GLU A 81 -9.17 17.47 -25.61
N ARG A 82 -9.37 16.22 -26.04
CA ARG A 82 -10.15 15.20 -25.34
C ARG A 82 -9.62 13.80 -25.64
N ILE A 83 -9.88 12.87 -24.74
CA ILE A 83 -9.55 11.45 -24.88
C ILE A 83 -10.82 10.60 -24.83
N GLY A 84 -10.80 9.42 -25.44
CA GLY A 84 -11.95 8.53 -25.43
C GLY A 84 -11.60 7.05 -25.44
N ILE A 85 -12.56 6.24 -24.97
CA ILE A 85 -12.55 4.79 -25.05
C ILE A 85 -13.47 4.40 -26.21
N ARG A 86 -12.88 3.85 -27.27
CA ARG A 86 -13.61 3.35 -28.44
C ARG A 86 -13.99 1.89 -28.21
N TRP A 87 -15.28 1.61 -28.07
CA TRP A 87 -15.81 0.28 -27.80
C TRP A 87 -16.08 -0.49 -29.09
N LEU A 88 -15.65 -1.74 -29.13
CA LEU A 88 -15.72 -2.59 -30.30
C LEU A 88 -16.39 -3.93 -29.99
N ASP A 89 -17.10 -4.47 -30.97
CA ASP A 89 -17.59 -5.85 -30.91
C ASP A 89 -16.45 -6.87 -31.18
N SER A 90 -16.79 -8.15 -31.18
CA SER A 90 -15.84 -9.24 -31.47
C SER A 90 -15.30 -9.23 -32.91
N ALA A 91 -15.98 -8.55 -33.83
CA ALA A 91 -15.54 -8.36 -35.21
C ALA A 91 -14.68 -7.09 -35.40
N GLY A 92 -14.50 -6.29 -34.34
CA GLY A 92 -13.76 -5.03 -34.37
C GLY A 92 -14.56 -3.82 -34.90
N ALA A 93 -15.88 -3.94 -35.05
CA ALA A 93 -16.75 -2.84 -35.46
C ALA A 93 -17.00 -1.87 -34.29
N GLU A 94 -17.06 -0.56 -34.58
CA GLU A 94 -17.33 0.46 -33.55
C GLU A 94 -18.78 0.39 -33.09
N ILE A 95 -18.96 0.19 -31.78
CA ILE A 95 -20.27 0.27 -31.13
C ILE A 95 -20.54 1.72 -30.73
N SER A 96 -19.61 2.30 -29.98
CA SER A 96 -19.68 3.68 -29.51
C SER A 96 -18.31 4.18 -29.03
N VAL A 97 -18.24 5.45 -28.63
CA VAL A 97 -17.06 6.04 -27.97
C VAL A 97 -17.51 6.74 -26.70
N THR A 98 -16.90 6.40 -25.57
CA THR A 98 -17.00 7.19 -24.34
C THR A 98 -15.96 8.29 -24.41
N TRP A 99 -16.39 9.56 -24.50
CA TRP A 99 -15.51 10.72 -24.59
C TRP A 99 -15.37 11.46 -23.27
N SER A 100 -14.15 11.94 -22.98
CA SER A 100 -13.94 12.98 -21.97
C SER A 100 -14.64 14.27 -22.39
N LEU A 101 -14.86 15.18 -21.43
CA LEU A 101 -15.10 16.57 -21.80
C LEU A 101 -13.83 17.13 -22.46
N THR A 102 -14.02 18.13 -23.31
CA THR A 102 -12.89 18.91 -23.84
C THR A 102 -12.26 19.74 -22.71
N THR A 103 -10.94 19.85 -22.69
CA THR A 103 -10.24 20.71 -21.73
C THR A 103 -10.77 22.14 -21.76
N ALA A 104 -10.78 22.77 -20.59
CA ALA A 104 -11.31 24.13 -20.44
C ALA A 104 -10.47 25.18 -21.18
N ALA A 105 -9.20 24.88 -21.47
CA ALA A 105 -8.28 25.73 -22.20
C ALA A 105 -7.19 24.87 -22.86
N ALA A 106 -6.56 25.41 -23.90
CA ALA A 106 -5.34 24.85 -24.46
C ALA A 106 -4.15 25.06 -23.52
N SER A 107 -3.15 24.17 -23.59
CA SER A 107 -1.91 24.34 -22.84
C SER A 107 -0.71 23.69 -23.53
N ALA A 108 0.31 24.51 -23.76
CA ALA A 108 1.62 24.02 -24.22
C ALA A 108 2.42 23.32 -23.10
N ALA A 109 1.97 23.43 -21.84
CA ALA A 109 2.52 22.65 -20.73
C ALA A 109 1.78 21.33 -20.59
N TRP A 110 2.51 20.29 -20.21
CA TRP A 110 1.96 18.97 -19.94
C TRP A 110 0.87 19.02 -18.87
N HIS A 111 -0.28 18.44 -19.17
CA HIS A 111 -1.42 18.31 -18.27
C HIS A 111 -2.15 16.98 -18.53
N ARG A 112 -3.05 16.58 -17.65
CA ARG A 112 -3.77 15.31 -17.78
C ARG A 112 -5.16 15.48 -18.37
N VAL A 113 -5.53 14.54 -19.24
CA VAL A 113 -6.90 14.33 -19.72
C VAL A 113 -7.26 12.86 -19.55
N SER A 114 -8.53 12.58 -19.25
CA SER A 114 -8.98 11.22 -18.92
C SER A 114 -10.49 11.09 -19.11
N VAL A 115 -10.95 9.84 -19.14
CA VAL A 115 -12.37 9.49 -19.04
C VAL A 115 -12.50 8.04 -18.57
N ALA A 116 -13.61 7.74 -17.92
CA ALA A 116 -14.02 6.37 -17.67
C ALA A 116 -15.46 6.11 -18.09
N GLY A 117 -15.77 4.85 -18.35
CA GLY A 117 -17.14 4.42 -18.63
C GLY A 117 -17.29 2.90 -18.64
N ALA A 118 -18.50 2.44 -18.36
CA ALA A 118 -18.87 1.04 -18.50
C ALA A 118 -18.84 0.61 -19.97
N ALA A 119 -18.25 -0.55 -20.25
CA ALA A 119 -18.27 -1.16 -21.58
C ALA A 119 -19.74 -1.42 -21.98
N PRO A 120 -20.23 -0.86 -23.10
CA PRO A 120 -21.63 -0.99 -23.51
C PRO A 120 -21.95 -2.42 -23.95
N THR A 121 -23.24 -2.73 -24.09
CA THR A 121 -23.68 -4.06 -24.51
C THR A 121 -23.06 -4.49 -25.83
N GLY A 122 -22.51 -5.70 -25.86
CA GLY A 122 -21.81 -6.27 -27.01
C GLY A 122 -20.34 -5.87 -27.15
N ALA A 123 -19.82 -4.99 -26.28
CA ALA A 123 -18.40 -4.62 -26.30
C ALA A 123 -17.53 -5.79 -25.81
N MET A 124 -16.60 -6.22 -26.66
CA MET A 124 -15.61 -7.25 -26.34
C MET A 124 -14.18 -6.75 -26.49
N GLN A 125 -13.99 -5.59 -27.14
CA GLN A 125 -12.68 -4.95 -27.22
C GLN A 125 -12.78 -3.42 -27.05
N ALA A 126 -11.66 -2.80 -26.67
CA ALA A 126 -11.52 -1.35 -26.57
C ALA A 126 -10.23 -0.85 -27.23
N GLN A 127 -10.24 0.41 -27.67
CA GLN A 127 -9.08 1.16 -28.12
C GLN A 127 -9.04 2.54 -27.45
N VAL A 128 -7.84 3.09 -27.24
CA VAL A 128 -7.69 4.50 -26.85
C VAL A 128 -7.84 5.37 -28.09
N LEU A 129 -8.55 6.49 -27.93
CA LEU A 129 -8.76 7.48 -28.97
C LEU A 129 -8.35 8.88 -28.46
N LEU A 130 -7.41 9.51 -29.15
CA LEU A 130 -6.93 10.87 -28.86
C LEU A 130 -7.60 11.83 -29.85
N SER A 131 -8.05 13.00 -29.40
CA SER A 131 -8.74 13.97 -30.26
C SER A 131 -8.44 15.42 -29.88
N SER A 132 -8.25 16.26 -30.90
CA SER A 132 -8.24 17.72 -30.77
C SER A 132 -8.81 18.34 -32.04
N THR A 133 -9.31 19.59 -31.96
CA THR A 133 -9.88 20.30 -33.12
C THR A 133 -8.98 21.46 -33.51
N GLU A 134 -8.18 21.25 -34.55
CA GLU A 134 -7.14 22.19 -34.96
C GLU A 134 -7.67 23.26 -35.91
N THR A 135 -7.18 24.48 -35.79
CA THR A 135 -7.64 25.62 -36.61
C THR A 135 -6.93 25.72 -37.96
N ALA A 136 -5.88 24.92 -38.19
CA ALA A 136 -5.09 24.91 -39.41
C ALA A 136 -4.41 23.54 -39.63
N ALA A 137 -3.83 23.36 -40.81
CA ALA A 137 -2.90 22.27 -41.07
C ALA A 137 -1.59 22.45 -40.29
N ASN A 138 -0.86 21.35 -40.10
CA ASN A 138 0.46 21.31 -39.50
C ASN A 138 0.55 21.75 -38.03
N VAL A 139 -0.56 21.73 -37.29
CA VAL A 139 -0.55 21.96 -35.84
C VAL A 139 -0.24 20.65 -35.14
N SER A 140 0.75 20.65 -34.24
CA SER A 140 1.15 19.47 -33.49
C SER A 140 0.52 19.47 -32.09
N HIS A 141 0.10 18.29 -31.68
CA HIS A 141 -0.36 17.97 -30.34
C HIS A 141 0.45 16.77 -29.82
N PHE A 142 0.88 16.82 -28.56
CA PHE A 142 1.78 15.84 -27.98
C PHE A 142 1.07 15.02 -26.90
N TRP A 143 1.26 13.71 -26.90
CA TRP A 143 0.61 12.77 -25.99
C TRP A 143 1.60 11.75 -25.47
N GLU A 144 1.50 11.38 -24.20
CA GLU A 144 2.32 10.34 -23.58
C GLU A 144 1.64 9.78 -22.32
N ASN A 145 2.33 8.85 -21.64
CA ASN A 145 1.90 8.27 -20.37
C ASN A 145 0.45 7.75 -20.44
N ILE A 146 0.15 7.04 -21.54
CA ILE A 146 -1.22 6.65 -21.88
C ILE A 146 -1.61 5.38 -21.14
N TYR A 147 -2.80 5.41 -20.54
CA TYR A 147 -3.39 4.29 -19.82
C TYR A 147 -4.66 3.79 -20.51
N LEU A 148 -4.86 2.48 -20.50
CA LEU A 148 -6.15 1.83 -20.71
C LEU A 148 -6.24 0.62 -19.78
N GLY A 149 -7.25 0.56 -18.93
CA GLY A 149 -7.44 -0.57 -18.03
C GLY A 149 -8.60 -0.36 -17.07
N LEU A 150 -8.63 -1.14 -15.99
CA LEU A 150 -9.59 -0.96 -14.92
C LEU A 150 -9.28 0.32 -14.13
N PRO A 151 -10.28 1.05 -13.62
CA PRO A 151 -10.05 2.28 -12.89
C PRO A 151 -8.96 2.17 -11.81
N VAL A 152 -8.00 3.08 -11.83
CA VAL A 152 -6.94 3.13 -10.82
C VAL A 152 -7.49 3.85 -9.59
N ARG A 153 -7.58 3.14 -8.47
CA ARG A 153 -8.20 3.63 -7.23
C ARG A 153 -7.24 3.64 -6.06
N THR A 154 -7.48 4.57 -5.14
CA THR A 154 -6.79 4.56 -3.86
C THR A 154 -7.18 3.30 -3.08
N THR A 155 -6.20 2.46 -2.75
CA THR A 155 -6.41 1.26 -1.94
C THR A 155 -7.04 1.60 -0.59
N GLY A 156 -8.07 0.85 -0.19
CA GLY A 156 -8.81 1.08 1.06
C GLY A 156 -9.81 2.23 1.02
N ASN A 157 -9.97 2.93 -0.12
CA ASN A 157 -11.02 3.94 -0.27
C ASN A 157 -12.40 3.28 -0.24
N LEU A 158 -13.27 3.78 0.63
CA LEU A 158 -14.62 3.27 0.81
C LEU A 158 -15.61 3.81 -0.24
N PHE A 159 -15.26 4.88 -0.95
CA PHE A 159 -16.08 5.42 -2.03
C PHE A 159 -15.80 4.72 -3.35
N ASP A 160 -16.83 4.54 -4.19
CA ASP A 160 -16.66 4.08 -5.57
C ASP A 160 -15.76 5.02 -6.40
N PHE A 161 -15.29 4.51 -7.54
CA PHE A 161 -14.40 5.25 -8.42
C PHE A 161 -14.99 6.58 -8.89
N ASN A 162 -16.28 6.64 -9.21
CA ASN A 162 -16.88 7.85 -9.74
C ASN A 162 -16.92 8.98 -8.69
N THR A 163 -17.17 8.62 -7.43
CA THR A 163 -17.15 9.53 -6.30
C THR A 163 -15.72 9.99 -6.00
N GLU A 164 -14.72 9.11 -6.19
CA GLU A 164 -13.29 9.41 -6.03
C GLU A 164 -12.75 10.38 -7.11
N SER A 165 -12.97 10.12 -8.39
CA SER A 165 -12.26 10.76 -9.51
C SER A 165 -13.13 11.57 -10.50
N ALA A 166 -14.45 11.53 -10.38
CA ALA A 166 -15.41 12.19 -11.29
C ALA A 166 -15.27 11.84 -12.79
N GLU A 167 -14.52 10.79 -13.13
CA GLU A 167 -14.18 10.43 -14.50
C GLU A 167 -15.36 9.86 -15.29
N VAL A 168 -16.40 9.36 -14.61
CA VAL A 168 -17.60 8.80 -15.24
C VAL A 168 -18.68 9.87 -15.41
N ASP A 169 -19.05 10.58 -14.34
CA ASP A 169 -19.99 11.70 -14.32
C ASP A 169 -19.94 12.48 -12.97
N ALA A 170 -20.95 13.30 -12.68
CA ALA A 170 -21.06 14.07 -11.44
C ALA A 170 -22.02 13.44 -10.40
N SER A 171 -22.56 12.24 -10.66
CA SER A 171 -23.60 11.61 -9.83
C SER A 171 -23.12 11.17 -8.44
N GLY A 172 -21.80 11.02 -8.24
CA GLY A 172 -21.20 10.82 -6.92
C GLY A 172 -21.36 12.01 -5.98
N TRP A 173 -21.85 13.16 -6.47
CA TRP A 173 -21.95 14.42 -5.73
C TRP A 173 -23.33 15.07 -5.85
N GLN A 174 -23.72 15.79 -4.80
CA GLN A 174 -25.00 16.50 -4.72
C GLN A 174 -24.83 17.87 -4.05
N VAL A 175 -25.63 18.84 -4.50
CA VAL A 175 -25.65 20.18 -3.93
C VAL A 175 -26.24 20.12 -2.53
N GLU A 176 -25.57 20.71 -1.56
CA GLU A 176 -26.09 20.84 -0.20
C GLU A 176 -26.63 22.25 0.05
N THR A 177 -25.86 23.29 -0.27
CA THR A 177 -26.26 24.68 0.02
C THR A 177 -25.64 25.63 -0.98
N ASN A 178 -26.46 26.53 -1.53
CA ASN A 178 -26.03 27.71 -2.30
C ASN A 178 -24.98 27.42 -3.40
N ALA A 179 -25.13 26.29 -4.10
CA ALA A 179 -24.16 25.87 -5.08
C ALA A 179 -24.82 25.22 -6.31
N THR A 180 -24.05 25.16 -7.40
CA THR A 180 -24.28 24.26 -8.53
C THR A 180 -23.09 23.33 -8.68
N ILE A 181 -23.31 22.11 -9.18
CA ILE A 181 -22.26 21.13 -9.45
C ILE A 181 -22.20 20.85 -10.95
N VAL A 182 -21.00 20.89 -11.51
CA VAL A 182 -20.72 20.43 -12.87
C VAL A 182 -19.38 19.73 -12.91
N ARG A 183 -19.20 18.83 -13.88
CA ARG A 183 -17.88 18.27 -14.20
C ARG A 183 -17.09 19.24 -15.07
N GLN A 184 -15.79 19.38 -14.82
CA GLN A 184 -14.87 20.21 -15.63
C GLN A 184 -13.57 19.46 -15.91
N VAL A 185 -12.87 19.80 -16.99
CA VAL A 185 -11.51 19.30 -17.29
C VAL A 185 -10.54 20.48 -17.30
N PRO A 186 -10.06 20.92 -16.14
CA PRO A 186 -9.07 21.98 -16.04
C PRO A 186 -7.70 21.50 -16.55
N VAL A 187 -6.87 22.44 -17.01
CA VAL A 187 -5.47 22.16 -17.35
C VAL A 187 -4.69 21.97 -16.05
N VAL A 188 -4.51 20.73 -15.63
CA VAL A 188 -3.78 20.37 -14.39
C VAL A 188 -2.64 19.41 -14.71
N ALA A 189 -1.46 19.75 -14.21
CA ALA A 189 -0.29 18.90 -14.29
C ALA A 189 -0.14 18.10 -12.99
N TRP A 190 -0.26 16.79 -13.08
CA TRP A 190 0.10 15.86 -12.00
C TRP A 190 1.54 15.38 -12.17
N ALA A 191 2.13 14.86 -11.09
CA ALA A 191 3.36 14.09 -11.22
C ALA A 191 3.13 12.90 -12.17
N VAL A 192 4.12 12.58 -13.01
CA VAL A 192 3.97 11.58 -14.07
C VAL A 192 3.54 10.20 -13.55
N ASN A 193 3.94 9.86 -12.33
CA ASN A 193 3.64 8.61 -11.65
C ASN A 193 2.45 8.69 -10.67
N TRP A 194 1.74 9.82 -10.61
CA TRP A 194 0.56 9.98 -9.75
C TRP A 194 -0.71 9.59 -10.49
N TYR A 195 -1.02 8.29 -10.55
CA TYR A 195 -2.14 7.75 -11.34
C TYR A 195 -3.51 7.82 -10.65
N TYR A 196 -3.56 8.21 -9.37
CA TYR A 196 -4.82 8.29 -8.61
C TYR A 196 -5.62 9.57 -8.86
N ALA A 197 -5.07 10.51 -9.64
CA ALA A 197 -5.79 11.71 -10.03
C ALA A 197 -6.11 11.70 -11.52
N GLY A 198 -7.37 12.03 -11.78
CA GLY A 198 -7.92 12.18 -13.11
C GLY A 198 -7.61 13.53 -13.76
N GLY A 199 -8.22 13.73 -14.92
CA GLY A 199 -8.27 14.95 -15.70
C GLY A 199 -9.62 15.68 -15.58
N HIS A 200 -10.69 14.97 -15.21
CA HIS A 200 -11.90 15.60 -14.75
C HIS A 200 -11.75 16.08 -13.31
N THR A 201 -12.65 16.98 -12.90
CA THR A 201 -12.82 17.45 -11.53
C THR A 201 -14.28 17.78 -11.31
N ILE A 202 -14.72 17.75 -10.05
CA ILE A 202 -16.00 18.33 -9.65
C ILE A 202 -15.82 19.82 -9.40
N ALA A 203 -16.60 20.66 -10.09
CA ALA A 203 -16.62 22.09 -9.87
C ALA A 203 -17.91 22.49 -9.14
N MET A 204 -17.74 22.94 -7.89
CA MET A 204 -18.78 23.60 -7.11
C MET A 204 -18.73 25.10 -7.38
N THR A 205 -19.82 25.68 -7.92
CA THR A 205 -19.94 27.12 -8.11
C THR A 205 -20.94 27.71 -7.11
N ALA A 206 -20.54 28.70 -6.32
CA ALA A 206 -21.42 29.41 -5.39
C ALA A 206 -22.49 30.21 -6.17
N SER A 207 -23.77 29.98 -5.89
CA SER A 207 -24.89 30.60 -6.61
C SER A 207 -25.17 32.04 -6.16
N ALA A 208 -24.93 32.34 -4.89
CA ALA A 208 -25.06 33.66 -4.27
C ALA A 208 -23.94 33.90 -3.25
N ALA A 209 -23.83 35.13 -2.73
CA ALA A 209 -22.90 35.43 -1.66
C ALA A 209 -23.29 34.72 -0.35
N GLY A 210 -22.33 34.09 0.33
CA GLY A 210 -22.55 33.32 1.56
C GLY A 210 -21.77 32.01 1.57
N ASN A 211 -22.16 31.09 2.45
CA ASN A 211 -21.58 29.75 2.46
C ASN A 211 -22.12 28.94 1.29
N ALA A 212 -21.28 28.13 0.66
CA ALA A 212 -21.65 27.21 -0.41
C ALA A 212 -21.03 25.84 -0.14
N SER A 213 -21.78 24.75 -0.34
CA SER A 213 -21.28 23.39 -0.11
C SER A 213 -21.92 22.34 -1.01
N VAL A 214 -21.16 21.28 -1.22
CA VAL A 214 -21.53 20.04 -1.89
C VAL A 214 -21.14 18.87 -1.02
N ARG A 215 -21.78 17.73 -1.21
CA ARG A 215 -21.52 16.51 -0.46
C ARG A 215 -21.60 15.29 -1.35
N THR A 216 -21.04 14.18 -0.90
CA THR A 216 -21.18 12.91 -1.60
C THR A 216 -22.65 12.46 -1.65
N ALA A 217 -23.01 11.78 -2.73
CA ALA A 217 -24.34 11.18 -2.89
C ALA A 217 -24.44 9.84 -2.14
N THR A 218 -23.34 9.09 -2.09
CA THR A 218 -23.22 7.81 -1.40
C THR A 218 -22.70 7.98 0.03
N ARG A 219 -23.01 7.01 0.88
CA ARG A 219 -22.56 6.95 2.28
C ARG A 219 -21.98 5.55 2.59
N PRO A 220 -20.66 5.36 2.49
CA PRO A 220 -20.06 4.07 2.79
C PRO A 220 -20.26 3.68 4.26
N SER A 221 -20.19 2.38 4.53
CA SER A 221 -20.35 1.83 5.87
C SER A 221 -19.14 2.15 6.76
N VAL A 222 -19.40 2.38 8.03
CA VAL A 222 -18.37 2.56 9.06
C VAL A 222 -18.69 1.78 10.31
N ALA A 223 -17.65 1.48 11.10
CA ALA A 223 -17.78 0.87 12.41
C ALA A 223 -17.60 1.92 13.51
N ALA A 224 -18.56 1.99 14.44
CA ALA A 224 -18.44 2.84 15.62
C ALA A 224 -17.16 2.52 16.43
N GLY A 225 -16.47 3.55 16.89
CA GLY A 225 -15.20 3.47 17.61
C GLY A 225 -13.95 3.39 16.73
N SER A 226 -14.10 3.14 15.43
CA SER A 226 -12.98 3.20 14.48
C SER A 226 -12.69 4.63 14.05
N GLU A 227 -11.41 4.97 13.91
CA GLU A 227 -11.00 6.23 13.29
C GLU A 227 -11.09 6.11 11.76
N TYR A 228 -11.56 7.18 11.13
CA TYR A 228 -11.56 7.36 9.68
C TYR A 228 -10.92 8.69 9.36
N PHE A 229 -10.25 8.77 8.21
CA PHE A 229 -9.89 10.06 7.64
C PHE A 229 -10.40 10.15 6.21
N ALA A 230 -10.71 11.39 5.84
CA ALA A 230 -11.08 11.77 4.50
C ALA A 230 -10.07 12.79 3.95
N TYR A 231 -9.83 12.76 2.65
CA TYR A 231 -9.12 13.82 1.98
C TYR A 231 -9.63 14.06 0.58
N ALA A 232 -9.39 15.27 0.07
CA ALA A 232 -9.57 15.61 -1.33
C ALA A 232 -8.51 16.63 -1.75
N TYR A 233 -8.17 16.67 -3.03
CA TYR A 233 -7.42 17.77 -3.62
C TYR A 233 -8.39 18.91 -3.93
N LEU A 234 -8.19 20.04 -3.26
CA LEU A 234 -9.03 21.22 -3.39
C LEU A 234 -8.30 22.29 -4.19
N ASN A 235 -8.98 22.85 -5.18
CA ASN A 235 -8.58 24.06 -5.89
C ASN A 235 -9.44 25.24 -5.42
N PRO A 236 -8.98 26.03 -4.42
CA PRO A 236 -9.76 27.14 -3.91
C PRO A 236 -9.77 28.29 -4.93
N PRO A 237 -10.81 29.16 -4.89
CA PRO A 237 -10.81 30.39 -5.67
C PRO A 237 -9.72 31.35 -5.17
N SER A 238 -9.29 32.30 -6.00
CA SER A 238 -8.25 33.29 -5.67
C SER A 238 -8.68 34.39 -4.67
N SER A 239 -9.90 34.31 -4.14
CA SER A 239 -10.51 35.32 -3.25
C SER A 239 -10.39 34.93 -1.77
N ALA A 240 -10.80 35.82 -0.87
CA ALA A 240 -10.75 35.61 0.59
C ALA A 240 -11.69 34.53 1.16
N SER A 241 -12.46 33.80 0.33
CA SER A 241 -13.31 32.69 0.79
C SER A 241 -12.47 31.55 1.35
N GLN A 242 -12.95 30.90 2.40
CA GLN A 242 -12.22 29.81 3.06
C GLN A 242 -12.73 28.46 2.57
N ALA A 243 -11.89 27.71 1.86
CA ALA A 243 -12.20 26.35 1.41
C ALA A 243 -12.03 25.32 2.55
N TRP A 244 -12.86 24.28 2.55
CA TRP A 244 -12.85 23.24 3.57
C TRP A 244 -13.38 21.90 3.06
N ILE A 245 -13.02 20.84 3.79
CA ILE A 245 -13.59 19.49 3.70
C ILE A 245 -14.12 19.10 5.09
N GLU A 246 -15.17 18.28 5.14
CA GLU A 246 -15.86 17.88 6.37
C GLU A 246 -16.24 16.40 6.30
N LEU A 247 -15.87 15.64 7.32
CA LEU A 247 -16.26 14.25 7.51
C LEU A 247 -17.45 14.19 8.46
N ARG A 248 -18.50 13.45 8.08
CA ARG A 248 -19.75 13.34 8.83
C ARG A 248 -20.09 11.88 9.09
N PHE A 249 -20.65 11.59 10.25
CA PHE A 249 -21.12 10.25 10.61
C PHE A 249 -22.62 10.24 10.85
N TYR A 250 -23.25 9.14 10.45
CA TYR A 250 -24.69 8.95 10.49
C TYR A 250 -25.07 7.62 11.15
N ASP A 251 -26.21 7.60 11.83
CA ASP A 251 -26.82 6.37 12.36
C ASP A 251 -27.60 5.59 11.28
N GLY A 252 -28.17 4.45 11.66
CA GLY A 252 -28.97 3.59 10.76
C GLY A 252 -30.29 4.20 10.27
N SER A 253 -30.73 5.33 10.84
CA SER A 253 -31.87 6.10 10.34
C SER A 253 -31.48 7.20 9.35
N GLY A 254 -30.17 7.42 9.16
CA GLY A 254 -29.63 8.50 8.34
C GLY A 254 -29.54 9.84 9.08
N THR A 255 -29.64 9.85 10.41
CA THR A 255 -29.47 11.05 11.24
C THR A 255 -28.00 11.34 11.47
N GLN A 256 -27.57 12.58 11.26
CA GLN A 256 -26.17 12.98 11.48
C GLN A 256 -25.87 12.99 12.98
N LEU A 257 -24.87 12.21 13.40
CA LEU A 257 -24.41 12.12 14.79
C LEU A 257 -23.27 13.11 15.08
N GLN A 258 -22.36 13.25 14.12
CA GLN A 258 -21.12 14.02 14.30
C GLN A 258 -20.64 14.56 12.95
N ALA A 259 -19.97 15.71 12.98
CA ALA A 259 -19.33 16.32 11.83
C ALA A 259 -18.05 17.04 12.27
N THR A 260 -16.95 16.78 11.56
CA THR A 260 -15.66 17.40 11.82
C THR A 260 -15.15 18.01 10.53
N ARG A 261 -14.73 19.28 10.62
CA ARG A 261 -14.32 20.10 9.48
C ARG A 261 -12.85 20.43 9.53
N ALA A 262 -12.16 20.31 8.40
CA ALA A 262 -10.81 20.79 8.20
C ALA A 262 -10.78 21.91 7.15
N VAL A 263 -10.24 23.06 7.57
CA VAL A 263 -10.09 24.24 6.72
C VAL A 263 -8.77 24.18 5.96
N LEU A 264 -8.81 24.47 4.67
CA LEU A 264 -7.63 24.68 3.84
C LEU A 264 -7.09 26.10 4.00
N THR A 265 -5.82 26.22 4.39
CA THR A 265 -5.09 27.49 4.41
C THR A 265 -4.16 27.55 3.20
N ALA A 266 -4.73 27.68 2.00
CA ALA A 266 -3.99 27.59 0.75
C ALA A 266 -3.02 28.77 0.57
N PRO A 267 -1.80 28.54 0.07
CA PRO A 267 -0.87 29.61 -0.31
C PRO A 267 -1.23 30.27 -1.66
N GLY A 268 -2.20 29.74 -2.40
CA GLY A 268 -2.59 30.24 -3.72
C GLY A 268 -3.79 29.49 -4.31
N ALA A 269 -3.92 29.52 -5.64
CA ALA A 269 -5.01 28.88 -6.40
C ALA A 269 -4.57 27.58 -7.12
N GLY A 270 -3.61 26.84 -6.55
CA GLY A 270 -3.24 25.50 -7.00
C GLY A 270 -4.19 24.42 -6.48
N TYR A 271 -3.86 23.14 -6.69
CA TYR A 271 -4.54 22.02 -6.03
C TYR A 271 -3.77 21.67 -4.76
N TYR A 272 -4.47 21.63 -3.64
CA TYR A 272 -3.89 21.32 -2.33
C TYR A 272 -4.69 20.20 -1.68
N ARG A 273 -4.00 19.15 -1.25
CA ARG A 273 -4.65 18.06 -0.51
C ARG A 273 -5.02 18.54 0.88
N GLN A 274 -6.31 18.52 1.20
CA GLN A 274 -6.81 18.82 2.54
C GLN A 274 -7.35 17.54 3.18
N ILE A 275 -6.93 17.29 4.41
CA ILE A 275 -7.25 16.08 5.17
C ILE A 275 -8.11 16.45 6.39
N VAL A 276 -9.05 15.58 6.73
CA VAL A 276 -9.88 15.63 7.93
C VAL A 276 -9.97 14.20 8.51
N SER A 277 -9.93 14.04 9.83
CA SER A 277 -10.08 12.75 10.49
C SER A 277 -10.95 12.86 11.73
N ASP A 278 -11.61 11.76 12.06
CA ASP A 278 -12.41 11.65 13.27
C ASP A 278 -12.75 10.20 13.61
N ILE A 279 -13.10 9.96 14.87
CA ILE A 279 -13.55 8.65 15.36
C ILE A 279 -15.06 8.56 15.17
N ALA A 280 -15.52 7.50 14.50
CA ALA A 280 -16.95 7.24 14.32
C ALA A 280 -17.64 7.10 15.70
N PRO A 281 -18.63 7.94 16.04
CA PRO A 281 -19.26 7.91 17.35
C PRO A 281 -20.07 6.63 17.57
N ALA A 282 -20.45 6.38 18.82
CA ALA A 282 -21.36 5.29 19.16
C ALA A 282 -22.67 5.39 18.33
N GLY A 283 -23.06 4.29 17.69
CA GLY A 283 -24.24 4.23 16.83
C GLY A 283 -24.01 4.64 15.36
N ALA A 284 -22.82 5.10 15.00
CA ALA A 284 -22.48 5.36 13.59
C ALA A 284 -22.46 4.07 12.78
N VAL A 285 -23.09 4.09 11.61
CA VAL A 285 -23.11 2.97 10.65
C VAL A 285 -22.68 3.38 9.25
N SER A 286 -22.70 4.68 8.94
CA SER A 286 -22.22 5.21 7.66
C SER A 286 -21.56 6.58 7.82
N CYS A 287 -20.76 6.99 6.83
CA CYS A 287 -20.17 8.32 6.78
C CYS A 287 -20.42 9.01 5.43
N GLU A 288 -20.21 10.33 5.39
CA GLU A 288 -20.35 11.17 4.21
C GLU A 288 -19.22 12.21 4.23
N VAL A 289 -18.82 12.68 3.05
CA VAL A 289 -17.91 13.82 2.95
C VAL A 289 -18.61 15.00 2.32
N ALA A 290 -18.44 16.16 2.91
CA ALA A 290 -18.83 17.43 2.36
C ALA A 290 -17.62 18.32 2.13
N ALA A 291 -17.75 19.26 1.19
CA ALA A 291 -16.72 20.25 0.94
C ALA A 291 -17.37 21.55 0.47
N GLY A 292 -16.71 22.67 0.71
CA GLY A 292 -17.33 23.95 0.45
C GLY A 292 -16.45 25.17 0.68
N LEU A 293 -17.11 26.33 0.58
CA LEU A 293 -16.55 27.65 0.79
C LEU A 293 -17.33 28.37 1.90
N THR A 294 -16.62 28.91 2.87
CA THR A 294 -17.18 29.86 3.84
C THR A 294 -16.98 31.28 3.31
N GLY A 295 -18.04 32.09 3.29
CA GLY A 295 -17.97 33.49 2.84
C GLY A 295 -17.67 33.66 1.34
N ALA A 296 -18.20 32.78 0.49
CA ALA A 296 -18.05 32.89 -0.96
C ALA A 296 -18.81 34.09 -1.53
N THR A 297 -18.32 34.65 -2.63
CA THR A 297 -19.12 35.52 -3.51
C THR A 297 -19.77 34.69 -4.62
N ALA A 298 -20.89 35.19 -5.17
CA ALA A 298 -21.54 34.54 -6.31
C ALA A 298 -20.55 34.32 -7.47
N GLY A 299 -20.61 33.13 -8.09
CA GLY A 299 -19.75 32.72 -9.20
C GLY A 299 -18.38 32.18 -8.80
N GLN A 300 -18.01 32.17 -7.51
CA GLN A 300 -16.77 31.53 -7.08
C GLN A 300 -16.83 30.02 -7.25
N VAL A 301 -15.71 29.45 -7.71
CA VAL A 301 -15.59 28.02 -7.98
C VAL A 301 -14.57 27.39 -7.04
N LEU A 302 -14.99 26.32 -6.35
CA LEU A 302 -14.11 25.36 -5.70
C LEU A 302 -14.08 24.10 -6.58
N ARG A 303 -12.89 23.63 -6.95
CA ARG A 303 -12.77 22.32 -7.62
C ARG A 303 -12.26 21.26 -6.67
N LEU A 304 -12.74 20.04 -6.86
CA LEU A 304 -12.43 18.89 -6.03
C LEU A 304 -12.01 17.73 -6.92
N GLU A 305 -11.02 16.98 -6.46
CA GLU A 305 -10.49 15.80 -7.13
C GLU A 305 -9.96 14.79 -6.09
N THR A 306 -9.91 13.51 -6.47
CA THR A 306 -9.41 12.39 -5.65
C THR A 306 -9.98 12.40 -4.22
N LEU A 307 -11.30 12.24 -4.12
CA LEU A 307 -11.96 12.10 -2.82
C LEU A 307 -11.74 10.70 -2.25
N VAL A 308 -11.17 10.64 -1.05
CA VAL A 308 -10.94 9.39 -0.34
C VAL A 308 -11.54 9.45 1.04
N VAL A 309 -12.18 8.36 1.46
CA VAL A 309 -12.43 8.03 2.87
C VAL A 309 -11.91 6.63 3.09
N MET A 310 -11.13 6.45 4.15
CA MET A 310 -10.61 5.14 4.52
C MET A 310 -10.49 5.03 6.04
N ALA A 311 -10.37 3.80 6.53
CA ALA A 311 -10.03 3.56 7.92
C ALA A 311 -8.68 4.22 8.24
N GLY A 312 -8.61 4.90 9.39
CA GLY A 312 -7.41 5.55 9.87
C GLY A 312 -6.29 4.55 10.12
N GLY A 313 -5.22 4.67 9.34
CA GLY A 313 -3.95 4.03 9.66
C GLY A 313 -3.30 4.75 10.83
N GLN A 314 -2.72 4.01 11.76
CA GLN A 314 -1.88 4.59 12.81
C GLN A 314 -0.53 4.97 12.21
N ASN A 315 0.02 6.13 12.57
CA ASN A 315 1.40 6.48 12.21
C ASN A 315 2.43 5.50 12.78
N ILE A 316 2.10 4.85 13.90
CA ILE A 316 2.86 3.79 14.56
C ILE A 316 1.87 2.74 15.07
N ALA A 317 2.17 1.47 14.84
CA ALA A 317 1.36 0.36 15.34
C ALA A 317 1.18 0.43 16.86
N GLY A 318 -0.08 0.44 17.32
CA GLY A 318 -0.46 0.57 18.72
C GLY A 318 -0.54 2.00 19.24
N ASN A 319 -0.39 3.03 18.39
CA ASN A 319 -0.57 4.42 18.80
C ASN A 319 -2.01 4.66 19.28
N VAL A 320 -2.14 5.22 20.48
CA VAL A 320 -3.44 5.58 21.07
C VAL A 320 -3.88 7.01 20.75
N MET A 321 -3.02 7.81 20.10
CA MET A 321 -3.36 9.16 19.67
C MET A 321 -4.12 9.10 18.33
N PRO A 322 -5.28 9.79 18.20
CA PRO A 322 -5.97 9.90 16.92
C PRO A 322 -5.19 10.76 15.94
N TYR A 323 -5.42 10.56 14.64
CA TYR A 323 -4.79 11.27 13.52
C TYR A 323 -4.80 12.79 13.72
N SER A 324 -5.93 13.35 14.13
CA SER A 324 -6.07 14.79 14.40
C SER A 324 -5.09 15.34 15.43
N SER A 325 -4.66 14.50 16.39
CA SER A 325 -3.75 14.86 17.48
C SER A 325 -2.29 14.60 17.17
N TYR A 326 -1.97 13.84 16.12
CA TYR A 326 -0.58 13.58 15.76
C TYR A 326 -0.11 14.20 14.46
N SER A 327 -0.98 14.42 13.48
CA SER A 327 -0.62 14.99 12.17
C SER A 327 -0.98 16.47 12.05
N PHE A 328 -1.89 16.95 12.89
CA PHE A 328 -2.32 18.35 12.95
C PHE A 328 -3.00 18.87 11.67
N GLU A 329 -3.44 17.99 10.77
CA GLU A 329 -3.98 18.39 9.46
C GLU A 329 -5.24 19.27 9.53
N GLN A 330 -6.03 19.14 10.60
CA GLN A 330 -7.29 19.87 10.78
C GLN A 330 -7.26 20.92 11.91
N GLY A 331 -6.17 21.02 12.66
CA GLY A 331 -6.02 21.97 13.75
C GLY A 331 -4.88 21.62 14.70
N ALA A 332 -4.87 22.22 15.89
CA ALA A 332 -3.86 21.93 16.92
C ALA A 332 -4.05 20.56 17.61
N GLY A 333 -5.02 19.74 17.19
CA GLY A 333 -5.22 18.39 17.74
C GLY A 333 -5.54 18.36 19.24
N GLY A 334 -6.16 19.43 19.76
CA GLY A 334 -6.42 19.60 21.19
C GLY A 334 -5.18 19.83 22.05
N TRP A 335 -4.00 20.02 21.45
CA TRP A 335 -2.80 20.39 22.19
C TRP A 335 -2.92 21.81 22.75
N THR A 336 -2.41 21.99 23.96
CA THR A 336 -2.50 23.26 24.69
C THR A 336 -1.19 23.60 25.38
N THR A 337 -1.00 24.89 25.68
CA THR A 337 0.07 25.35 26.56
C THR A 337 -0.39 25.18 28.01
N ALA A 338 0.14 24.15 28.69
CA ALA A 338 -0.16 23.87 30.08
C ALA A 338 0.52 24.88 31.04
N SER A 339 1.67 25.44 30.66
CA SER A 339 2.36 26.50 31.39
C SER A 339 3.38 27.23 30.50
N GLY A 340 3.78 28.44 30.91
CA GLY A 340 4.70 29.29 30.13
C GLY A 340 3.98 30.22 29.16
N VAL A 341 4.73 30.83 28.24
CA VAL A 341 4.22 31.88 27.34
C VAL A 341 4.02 31.42 25.90
N ALA A 342 4.40 30.19 25.57
CA ALA A 342 4.28 29.70 24.21
C ALA A 342 2.81 29.60 23.79
N THR A 343 2.53 29.87 22.52
CA THR A 343 1.23 29.62 21.89
C THR A 343 1.34 28.44 20.96
N VAL A 344 0.25 27.68 20.83
CA VAL A 344 0.18 26.53 19.92
C VAL A 344 -0.93 26.75 18.90
N ALA A 345 -0.62 26.47 17.64
CA ALA A 345 -1.55 26.55 16.52
C ALA A 345 -1.15 25.54 15.45
N ARG A 346 -2.05 25.22 14.51
CA ARG A 346 -1.65 24.51 13.29
C ARG A 346 -0.72 25.42 12.46
N SER A 347 0.28 24.84 11.80
CA SER A 347 1.13 25.56 10.85
C SER A 347 0.29 26.12 9.70
N SER A 348 0.73 27.23 9.13
CA SER A 348 0.03 27.88 8.01
C SER A 348 0.98 28.80 7.25
N PRO A 349 0.81 28.95 5.92
CA PRO A 349 -0.12 28.24 5.04
C PRO A 349 0.24 26.75 4.83
N TRP A 350 -0.60 26.03 4.07
CA TRP A 350 -0.38 24.64 3.64
C TRP A 350 1.04 24.44 3.11
N GLY A 351 1.71 23.36 3.54
CA GLY A 351 3.07 23.02 3.10
C GLY A 351 4.20 23.89 3.68
N THR A 352 3.91 24.79 4.64
CA THR A 352 4.95 25.63 5.27
C THR A 352 5.94 24.80 6.10
N ALA A 353 5.43 23.85 6.86
CA ALA A 353 6.22 22.91 7.65
C ALA A 353 5.36 21.69 7.97
N SER A 354 5.81 20.52 7.52
CA SER A 354 5.24 19.23 7.86
C SER A 354 6.32 18.14 7.81
N TYR A 355 6.08 17.07 8.56
CA TYR A 355 6.78 15.79 8.46
C TYR A 355 5.81 14.72 7.96
N LEU A 356 4.61 14.66 8.53
CA LEU A 356 3.48 13.88 8.02
C LEU A 356 2.57 14.81 7.21
N ALA A 357 2.15 14.36 6.03
CA ALA A 357 1.22 15.09 5.18
C ALA A 357 1.61 16.58 4.96
N ASN A 358 0.78 17.56 5.34
CA ASN A 358 0.88 18.94 4.83
C ASN A 358 0.93 20.03 5.90
N TYR A 359 0.57 19.74 7.15
CA TYR A 359 0.63 20.67 8.28
C TYR A 359 1.42 20.06 9.45
N SER A 360 1.60 20.86 10.50
CA SER A 360 2.20 20.45 11.78
C SER A 360 1.69 21.36 12.89
N LEU A 361 2.02 21.10 14.14
CA LEU A 361 1.79 22.00 15.26
C LEU A 361 2.91 23.05 15.34
N ALA A 362 2.58 24.32 15.14
CA ALA A 362 3.46 25.45 15.39
C ALA A 362 3.42 25.85 16.88
N VAL A 363 4.57 25.79 17.54
CA VAL A 363 4.81 26.27 18.91
C VAL A 363 5.63 27.55 18.82
N THR A 364 5.04 28.68 19.19
CA THR A 364 5.71 29.99 19.14
C THR A 364 5.89 30.55 20.54
N SER A 365 7.12 30.91 20.91
CA SER A 365 7.41 31.54 22.20
C SER A 365 7.70 33.02 22.05
N ALA A 366 6.98 33.88 22.79
CA ALA A 366 7.23 35.32 22.81
C ALA A 366 8.51 35.71 23.58
N THR A 367 9.03 34.84 24.45
CA THR A 367 10.23 35.09 25.27
C THR A 367 11.19 33.90 25.27
N ALA A 368 12.44 34.14 25.67
CA ALA A 368 13.47 33.12 25.84
C ALA A 368 13.30 32.33 27.15
N THR A 369 12.17 31.64 27.29
CA THR A 369 11.78 30.91 28.52
C THR A 369 11.21 29.53 28.17
N ALA A 370 11.17 28.66 29.17
CA ALA A 370 10.52 27.36 29.05
C ALA A 370 8.99 27.49 29.00
N SER A 371 8.35 26.67 28.16
CA SER A 371 6.90 26.44 28.16
C SER A 371 6.60 24.95 28.12
N THR A 372 5.49 24.55 28.70
CA THR A 372 5.01 23.16 28.69
C THR A 372 3.83 23.05 27.75
N ILE A 373 3.99 22.26 26.69
CA ILE A 373 2.96 21.96 25.70
C ILE A 373 2.46 20.53 25.95
N ARG A 374 1.14 20.32 25.93
CA ARG A 374 0.53 19.04 26.32
C ARG A 374 -0.57 18.62 25.37
N SER A 375 -0.57 17.34 25.00
CA SER A 375 -1.66 16.72 24.23
C SER A 375 -2.94 16.57 25.06
N PRO A 376 -4.06 16.19 24.43
CA PRO A 376 -5.18 15.58 25.14
C PRO A 376 -4.76 14.31 25.91
N ARG A 377 -5.69 13.80 26.70
CA ARG A 377 -5.53 12.53 27.44
C ARG A 377 -6.06 11.40 26.58
N PHE A 378 -5.31 10.31 26.50
CA PHE A 378 -5.66 9.13 25.72
C PHE A 378 -5.70 7.91 26.62
N ILE A 379 -6.61 6.99 26.34
CA ILE A 379 -6.71 5.73 27.07
C ILE A 379 -5.44 4.90 26.80
N THR A 380 -4.86 4.33 27.85
CA THR A 380 -3.69 3.45 27.76
C THR A 380 -4.10 2.03 28.18
N PRO A 381 -4.43 1.14 27.23
CA PRO A 381 -4.84 -0.23 27.54
C PRO A 381 -3.77 -1.01 28.32
N GLY A 382 -4.20 -1.91 29.21
CA GLY A 382 -3.31 -2.85 29.91
C GLY A 382 -2.79 -2.41 31.29
N GLY A 383 -3.02 -1.16 31.69
CA GLY A 383 -2.86 -0.69 33.08
C GLY A 383 -1.41 -0.49 33.56
N ALA A 384 -1.26 -0.44 34.88
CA ALA A 384 0.00 -0.14 35.55
C ALA A 384 1.13 -1.14 35.26
N GLY A 385 2.38 -0.66 35.25
CA GLY A 385 3.59 -1.48 35.08
C GLY A 385 3.98 -1.73 33.62
N LEU A 386 3.15 -1.37 32.65
CA LEU A 386 3.50 -1.44 31.23
C LEU A 386 4.44 -0.28 30.84
N SER A 387 5.39 -0.56 29.95
CA SER A 387 6.25 0.44 29.35
C SER A 387 5.55 1.09 28.16
N TRP A 388 5.61 2.41 28.08
CA TRP A 388 5.01 3.23 27.04
C TRP A 388 6.06 4.16 26.45
N ARG A 389 6.01 4.35 25.14
CA ARG A 389 6.88 5.28 24.40
C ARG A 389 6.07 6.48 23.95
N ALA A 390 6.52 7.66 24.31
CA ALA A 390 6.09 8.91 23.70
C ALA A 390 7.08 9.31 22.61
N GLN A 391 6.56 9.84 21.50
CA GLN A 391 7.36 10.39 20.42
C GLN A 391 6.78 11.71 19.93
N ILE A 392 7.67 12.60 19.47
CA ILE A 392 7.35 13.68 18.56
C ILE A 392 8.41 13.77 17.46
N MET A 393 8.03 14.27 16.29
CA MET A 393 8.94 14.81 15.29
C MET A 393 9.00 16.32 15.49
N ALA A 394 10.19 16.89 15.63
CA ALA A 394 10.36 18.32 15.88
C ALA A 394 11.34 18.97 14.91
N SER A 395 11.08 20.23 14.53
CA SER A 395 11.99 21.05 13.73
C SER A 395 11.99 22.50 14.20
N VAL A 396 13.13 23.18 14.07
CA VAL A 396 13.23 24.63 14.36
C VAL A 396 12.76 25.41 13.15
N GLY A 397 11.68 26.18 13.30
CA GLY A 397 11.20 27.12 12.28
C GLY A 397 11.87 28.48 12.35
N ALA A 398 12.12 28.99 13.55
CA ALA A 398 12.79 30.26 13.78
C ALA A 398 13.43 30.30 15.18
N GLY A 399 14.47 31.12 15.36
CA GLY A 399 15.17 31.24 16.64
C GLY A 399 15.94 29.98 17.01
N SER A 400 15.92 29.61 18.29
CA SER A 400 16.62 28.41 18.79
C SER A 400 15.84 27.74 19.92
N TRP A 401 15.99 26.42 20.03
CA TRP A 401 15.36 25.59 21.06
C TRP A 401 16.43 24.70 21.71
N PRO A 402 17.28 25.26 22.60
CA PRO A 402 18.41 24.55 23.18
C PRO A 402 18.01 23.33 24.01
N THR A 403 16.76 23.25 24.47
CA THR A 403 16.27 22.09 25.23
C THR A 403 14.80 21.82 24.91
N VAL A 404 14.52 20.60 24.48
CA VAL A 404 13.18 20.04 24.30
C VAL A 404 13.12 18.73 25.07
N THR A 405 12.29 18.66 26.10
CA THR A 405 12.09 17.45 26.91
C THR A 405 10.75 16.81 26.58
N VAL A 406 10.78 15.55 26.13
CA VAL A 406 9.57 14.74 25.89
C VAL A 406 9.34 13.86 27.11
N ARG A 407 8.09 13.80 27.61
CA ARG A 407 7.69 12.95 28.75
C ARG A 407 6.22 12.56 28.68
N VAL A 408 5.82 11.67 29.58
CA VAL A 408 4.44 11.18 29.71
C VAL A 408 3.86 11.65 31.03
N ARG A 409 2.65 12.23 31.00
CA ARG A 409 1.85 12.54 32.20
C ARG A 409 0.72 11.52 32.32
N TRP A 410 0.51 11.00 33.53
CA TRP A 410 -0.39 9.89 33.80
C TRP A 410 -1.65 10.34 34.55
N TYR A 411 -2.77 9.71 34.25
CA TYR A 411 -4.04 9.95 34.93
C TYR A 411 -4.77 8.65 35.25
N ASP A 412 -5.58 8.67 36.31
CA ASP A 412 -6.51 7.58 36.62
C ASP A 412 -7.80 7.66 35.78
N THR A 413 -8.73 6.74 36.00
CA THR A 413 -10.00 6.68 35.25
C THR A 413 -10.93 7.86 35.55
N ALA A 414 -10.81 8.45 36.74
CA ALA A 414 -11.54 9.67 37.12
C ALA A 414 -10.87 10.95 36.57
N GLY A 415 -9.70 10.83 35.94
CA GLY A 415 -8.93 11.93 35.38
C GLY A 415 -8.07 12.68 36.38
N ALA A 416 -7.80 12.11 37.57
CA ALA A 416 -6.86 12.67 38.54
C ALA A 416 -5.42 12.50 38.06
N ASP A 417 -4.58 13.52 38.28
CA ASP A 417 -3.16 13.51 37.90
C ASP A 417 -2.36 12.59 38.83
N LEU A 418 -1.68 11.60 38.25
CA LEU A 418 -0.81 10.65 38.96
C LEU A 418 0.68 11.04 38.87
N GLY A 419 0.98 12.18 38.26
CA GLY A 419 2.33 12.68 38.04
C GLY A 419 2.84 12.44 36.62
N MET A 420 4.11 12.75 36.42
CA MET A 420 4.78 12.70 35.12
C MET A 420 6.06 11.85 35.20
N SER A 421 6.45 11.25 34.08
CA SER A 421 7.75 10.59 33.95
C SER A 421 8.89 11.62 33.94
N ALA A 422 10.12 11.15 34.18
CA ALA A 422 11.31 12.00 34.13
C ALA A 422 11.51 12.65 32.75
N GLY A 423 11.21 11.89 31.68
CA GLY A 423 11.38 12.31 30.30
C GLY A 423 12.82 12.24 29.80
N THR A 424 12.99 12.54 28.51
CA THR A 424 14.30 12.64 27.85
C THR A 424 14.48 14.05 27.30
N ALA A 425 15.61 14.70 27.60
CA ALA A 425 15.93 16.04 27.12
C ALA A 425 16.85 15.98 25.89
N TYR A 426 16.52 16.79 24.89
CA TYR A 426 17.23 16.89 23.62
C TYR A 426 17.63 18.34 23.35
N GLY A 427 18.81 18.56 22.76
CA GLY A 427 19.08 19.80 22.04
C GLY A 427 18.50 19.68 20.63
N LEU A 428 17.73 20.66 20.17
CA LEU A 428 17.10 20.63 18.85
C LEU A 428 17.89 21.51 17.85
N PRO A 429 18.66 20.92 16.92
CA PRO A 429 19.39 21.69 15.91
C PRO A 429 18.45 22.27 14.83
N SER A 430 18.94 23.28 14.11
CA SER A 430 18.23 23.86 12.98
C SER A 430 18.40 23.04 11.69
N GLY A 431 17.40 23.08 10.81
CA GLY A 431 17.54 22.65 9.40
C GLY A 431 17.11 21.23 9.08
N SER A 432 16.55 20.46 10.02
CA SER A 432 16.00 19.13 9.77
C SER A 432 14.86 18.81 10.74
N TRP A 433 14.13 17.72 10.45
CA TRP A 433 13.20 17.10 11.40
C TRP A 433 13.94 16.06 12.25
N TYR A 434 13.69 16.09 13.55
CA TYR A 434 14.31 15.19 14.52
C TYR A 434 13.25 14.40 15.26
N GLN A 435 13.45 13.09 15.33
CA GLN A 435 12.62 12.20 16.14
C GLN A 435 13.10 12.27 17.59
N LEU A 436 12.21 12.68 18.50
CA LEU A 436 12.47 12.77 19.94
C LEU A 436 11.56 11.78 20.67
N THR A 437 12.12 10.92 21.51
CA THR A 437 11.38 9.85 22.18
C THR A 437 11.61 9.81 23.68
N ALA A 438 10.65 9.27 24.43
CA ALA A 438 10.82 8.99 25.85
C ALA A 438 10.02 7.76 26.26
N ASP A 439 10.71 6.82 26.90
CA ASP A 439 10.07 5.65 27.50
C ASP A 439 9.66 5.97 28.95
N ALA A 440 8.48 5.50 29.33
CA ALA A 440 7.91 5.68 30.65
C ALA A 440 7.11 4.45 31.08
N VAL A 441 7.27 4.03 32.34
CA VAL A 441 6.45 2.97 32.91
C VAL A 441 5.19 3.59 33.53
N ALA A 442 4.02 3.04 33.19
CA ALA A 442 2.74 3.46 33.74
C ALA A 442 2.71 3.23 35.26
N PRO A 443 2.46 4.26 36.10
CA PRO A 443 2.36 4.09 37.55
C PRO A 443 1.08 3.34 37.94
N ALA A 444 1.01 2.92 39.21
CA ALA A 444 -0.17 2.28 39.77
C ALA A 444 -1.42 3.15 39.59
N GLY A 445 -2.51 2.56 39.09
CA GLY A 445 -3.79 3.26 38.86
C GLY A 445 -3.88 4.05 37.54
N ALA A 446 -2.81 4.11 36.74
CA ALA A 446 -2.84 4.79 35.45
C ALA A 446 -3.73 4.06 34.44
N THR A 447 -4.65 4.82 33.84
CA THR A 447 -5.54 4.33 32.75
C THR A 447 -5.58 5.27 31.55
N GLN A 448 -5.03 6.47 31.71
CA GLN A 448 -4.89 7.46 30.65
C GLN A 448 -3.52 8.13 30.73
N ALA A 449 -3.07 8.68 29.61
CA ALA A 449 -1.84 9.43 29.54
C ALA A 449 -1.89 10.56 28.51
N ALA A 450 -1.03 11.55 28.70
CA ALA A 450 -0.81 12.63 27.75
C ALA A 450 0.69 12.78 27.46
N VAL A 451 1.03 13.09 26.21
CA VAL A 451 2.38 13.49 25.83
C VAL A 451 2.60 14.93 26.26
N GLU A 452 3.71 15.18 26.96
CA GLU A 452 4.10 16.49 27.45
C GLU A 452 5.48 16.88 26.93
N VAL A 453 5.58 18.08 26.35
CA VAL A 453 6.79 18.63 25.75
C VAL A 453 7.16 19.90 26.52
N VAL A 454 8.28 19.86 27.25
CA VAL A 454 8.85 21.05 27.89
C VAL A 454 9.90 21.63 26.96
N ALA A 455 9.60 22.74 26.32
CA ALA A 455 10.46 23.36 25.32
C ALA A 455 10.96 24.71 25.81
N THR A 456 12.27 24.89 25.82
CA THR A 456 12.95 26.15 26.20
C THR A 456 13.36 26.90 24.95
N ALA A 457 12.74 28.04 24.70
CA ALA A 457 13.16 28.94 23.62
C ALA A 457 14.44 29.68 24.03
N GLY A 458 15.42 29.75 23.13
CA GLY A 458 16.67 30.49 23.34
C GLY A 458 16.56 31.98 22.99
N ALA A 459 15.50 32.40 22.29
CA ALA A 459 15.23 33.79 21.93
C ALA A 459 13.73 34.09 21.91
N ALA A 460 13.37 35.38 21.99
CA ALA A 460 12.02 35.84 21.71
C ALA A 460 11.63 35.52 20.25
N SER A 461 10.34 35.29 20.02
CA SER A 461 9.77 34.90 18.71
C SER A 461 10.36 33.61 18.12
N SER A 462 10.85 32.70 18.97
CA SER A 462 11.28 31.37 18.50
C SER A 462 10.08 30.53 18.10
N VAL A 463 10.20 29.79 17.01
CA VAL A 463 9.16 28.90 16.47
C VAL A 463 9.73 27.49 16.35
N MET A 464 9.02 26.52 16.90
CA MET A 464 9.26 25.09 16.71
C MET A 464 8.03 24.48 16.05
N TYR A 465 8.23 23.55 15.13
CA TYR A 465 7.18 22.71 14.57
C TYR A 465 7.24 21.34 15.22
N VAL A 466 6.07 20.79 15.56
CA VAL A 466 5.88 19.45 16.11
C VAL A 466 4.92 18.69 15.22
N ASP A 467 5.27 17.46 14.85
CA ASP A 467 4.47 16.60 13.99
C ASP A 467 4.69 15.13 14.41
N GLY A 468 3.97 14.18 13.82
CA GLY A 468 4.15 12.74 14.02
C GLY A 468 4.16 12.34 15.50
N ALA A 469 3.33 13.00 16.32
CA ALA A 469 3.26 12.68 17.74
C ALA A 469 2.69 11.27 17.95
N ALA A 470 3.19 10.53 18.92
CA ALA A 470 2.64 9.21 19.19
C ALA A 470 2.83 8.81 20.64
N LEU A 471 1.91 7.97 21.10
CA LEU A 471 1.97 7.31 22.39
C LEU A 471 1.50 5.87 22.21
N TRP A 472 2.40 4.91 22.43
CA TRP A 472 2.10 3.48 22.26
C TRP A 472 2.81 2.67 23.33
N GLN A 473 2.35 1.43 23.51
CA GLN A 473 3.03 0.49 24.40
C GLN A 473 4.40 0.13 23.79
N ALA A 474 5.47 0.36 24.55
CA ALA A 474 6.81 -0.02 24.14
C ALA A 474 6.96 -1.55 24.26
N LEU A 475 6.85 -2.23 23.13
CA LEU A 475 7.07 -3.67 23.00
C LEU A 475 8.51 -3.95 22.53
N PRO A 476 9.00 -5.20 22.68
CA PRO A 476 10.26 -5.59 22.08
C PRO A 476 10.29 -5.31 20.58
N LEU A 477 11.33 -4.60 20.12
CA LEU A 477 11.54 -4.26 18.71
C LEU A 477 11.64 -5.50 17.80
N THR A 478 12.04 -6.62 18.41
CA THR A 478 12.10 -7.95 17.81
C THR A 478 11.41 -8.94 18.75
N SER A 479 10.44 -9.69 18.25
CA SER A 479 9.87 -10.84 18.96
C SER A 479 9.81 -12.03 18.04
N VAL A 480 10.07 -13.22 18.58
CA VAL A 480 9.99 -14.48 17.84
C VAL A 480 9.17 -15.48 18.63
N GLN A 481 8.39 -16.28 17.91
CA GLN A 481 7.64 -17.40 18.48
C GLN A 481 7.63 -18.55 17.48
N SER A 482 7.69 -19.79 17.96
CA SER A 482 7.46 -20.95 17.12
C SER A 482 5.95 -21.18 16.93
N VAL A 483 5.58 -21.64 15.75
CA VAL A 483 4.22 -22.08 15.41
C VAL A 483 4.33 -23.56 15.02
N ASP A 484 4.61 -24.39 16.02
CA ASP A 484 4.98 -25.80 15.83
C ASP A 484 3.93 -26.59 15.02
N ALA A 485 2.64 -26.30 15.24
CA ALA A 485 1.53 -26.95 14.54
C ALA A 485 1.52 -26.71 13.02
N ALA A 486 2.14 -25.63 12.55
CA ALA A 486 2.29 -25.28 11.14
C ALA A 486 3.76 -25.32 10.68
N GLY A 487 4.68 -25.71 11.57
CA GLY A 487 6.08 -25.94 11.24
C GLY A 487 6.93 -24.70 10.97
N TYR A 488 6.56 -23.50 11.41
CA TYR A 488 7.32 -22.28 11.10
C TYR A 488 7.67 -21.43 12.31
N VAL A 489 8.57 -20.46 12.13
CA VAL A 489 8.82 -19.40 13.11
C VAL A 489 8.15 -18.10 12.66
N GLN A 490 7.40 -17.47 13.55
CA GLN A 490 6.91 -16.12 13.33
C GLN A 490 7.90 -15.11 13.94
N LEU A 491 8.49 -14.28 13.09
CA LEU A 491 9.30 -13.13 13.46
C LEU A 491 8.45 -11.87 13.34
N THR A 492 8.34 -11.10 14.42
CA THR A 492 7.69 -9.78 14.38
C THR A 492 8.71 -8.69 14.66
N LEU A 493 8.80 -7.75 13.72
CA LEU A 493 9.66 -6.59 13.75
C LEU A 493 8.80 -5.34 13.89
N ARG A 494 9.12 -4.48 14.85
CA ARG A 494 8.33 -3.28 15.19
C ARG A 494 9.16 -2.02 15.03
N GLU A 495 8.49 -0.88 14.88
CA GLU A 495 9.13 0.43 14.78
C GLU A 495 10.22 0.42 13.70
N LEU A 496 9.87 -0.08 12.53
CA LEU A 496 10.69 0.00 11.33
C LEU A 496 10.45 1.35 10.64
N ALA A 497 11.48 1.91 10.03
CA ALA A 497 11.33 3.11 9.21
C ALA A 497 10.86 2.71 7.81
N ALA A 498 9.73 3.23 7.35
CA ALA A 498 9.30 3.06 5.96
C ALA A 498 10.36 3.62 4.99
N ASP A 499 10.41 3.09 3.77
CA ASP A 499 11.37 3.42 2.69
C ASP A 499 12.84 3.03 2.95
N TYR A 500 13.18 2.60 4.16
CA TYR A 500 14.47 1.97 4.44
C TYR A 500 14.49 0.56 3.83
N LEU A 501 15.69 -0.02 3.72
CA LEU A 501 15.85 -1.38 3.21
C LEU A 501 16.14 -2.34 4.36
N ILE A 502 15.62 -3.56 4.28
CA ILE A 502 15.80 -4.60 5.28
C ILE A 502 16.44 -5.86 4.67
N THR A 503 17.38 -6.44 5.42
CA THR A 503 17.87 -7.80 5.20
C THR A 503 17.65 -8.62 6.45
N VAL A 504 17.10 -9.83 6.31
CA VAL A 504 16.82 -10.73 7.44
C VAL A 504 17.57 -12.03 7.24
N TYR A 505 18.42 -12.35 8.22
CA TYR A 505 19.15 -13.61 8.30
C TYR A 505 18.59 -14.49 9.41
N ARG A 506 18.35 -15.76 9.10
CA ARG A 506 18.28 -16.84 10.08
C ARG A 506 19.71 -17.27 10.40
N VAL A 507 20.03 -17.36 11.69
CA VAL A 507 21.37 -17.73 12.19
C VAL A 507 21.27 -18.98 13.07
N THR A 508 21.98 -20.03 12.67
CA THR A 508 22.08 -21.30 13.38
C THR A 508 23.18 -21.26 14.45
N PRO A 509 23.25 -22.25 15.37
CA PRO A 509 24.23 -22.24 16.47
C PRO A 509 25.70 -22.26 16.03
N ASP A 510 25.97 -22.75 14.82
CA ASP A 510 27.29 -22.72 14.17
C ASP A 510 27.67 -21.35 13.59
N GLY A 511 26.76 -20.37 13.64
CA GLY A 511 26.94 -19.02 13.12
C GLY A 511 26.66 -18.88 11.63
N ALA A 512 26.25 -19.94 10.93
CA ALA A 512 25.87 -19.85 9.52
C ALA A 512 24.66 -18.93 9.35
N ARG A 513 24.68 -18.11 8.29
CA ARG A 513 23.62 -17.14 7.98
C ARG A 513 22.93 -17.52 6.69
N THR A 514 21.63 -17.72 6.77
CA THR A 514 20.75 -17.97 5.62
C THR A 514 19.74 -16.85 5.52
N LEU A 515 19.43 -16.39 4.30
CA LEU A 515 18.41 -15.35 4.10
C LEU A 515 17.02 -15.95 4.35
N VAL A 516 16.15 -15.20 4.99
CA VAL A 516 14.74 -15.57 5.18
C VAL A 516 13.95 -15.22 3.94
N ARG A 517 12.97 -16.03 3.55
CA ARG A 517 12.07 -15.76 2.43
C ARG A 517 10.91 -14.85 2.85
N GLY A 518 10.52 -13.93 1.97
CA GLY A 518 9.37 -13.05 2.13
C GLY A 518 8.51 -12.98 0.87
N THR A 519 7.58 -12.04 0.84
CA THR A 519 6.58 -11.86 -0.22
C THR A 519 7.14 -11.40 -1.56
N SER A 520 8.42 -11.02 -1.63
CA SER A 520 9.13 -10.65 -2.87
C SER A 520 10.40 -11.48 -3.10
N GLY A 521 10.48 -12.67 -2.49
CA GLY A 521 11.66 -13.54 -2.52
C GLY A 521 12.49 -13.45 -1.26
N LEU A 522 13.76 -13.83 -1.32
CA LEU A 522 14.68 -13.71 -0.18
C LEU A 522 14.79 -12.25 0.29
N ILE A 523 14.65 -12.02 1.59
CA ILE A 523 14.64 -10.68 2.19
C ILE A 523 16.07 -10.15 2.24
N THR A 524 16.50 -9.55 1.13
CA THR A 524 17.78 -8.88 0.96
C THR A 524 17.57 -7.47 0.43
N LYS A 525 17.88 -6.46 1.26
CA LYS A 525 17.66 -5.04 0.96
C LYS A 525 16.28 -4.75 0.35
N GLN A 526 15.24 -5.41 0.86
CA GLN A 526 13.86 -5.16 0.43
C GLN A 526 13.35 -3.87 1.08
N THR A 527 12.53 -3.10 0.37
CA THR A 527 11.94 -1.88 0.93
C THR A 527 10.96 -2.21 2.04
N ILE A 528 11.09 -1.51 3.16
CA ILE A 528 10.16 -1.56 4.28
C ILE A 528 8.93 -0.73 3.93
N VAL A 529 7.77 -1.37 3.88
CA VAL A 529 6.49 -0.72 3.51
C VAL A 529 5.65 -0.31 4.73
N THR A 530 5.96 -0.83 5.91
CA THR A 530 5.23 -0.59 7.16
C THR A 530 6.20 -0.65 8.34
N ASP A 531 5.85 0.04 9.43
CA ASP A 531 6.61 0.02 10.68
C ASP A 531 6.53 -1.32 11.43
N LEU A 532 5.56 -2.17 11.08
CA LEU A 532 5.34 -3.51 11.63
C LEU A 532 5.44 -4.57 10.53
N MET A 533 6.49 -5.38 10.56
CA MET A 533 6.60 -6.55 9.69
C MET A 533 6.40 -7.82 10.49
N VAL A 534 5.45 -8.66 10.05
CA VAL A 534 5.29 -10.04 10.51
C VAL A 534 5.81 -10.94 9.39
N ILE A 535 6.84 -11.72 9.69
CA ILE A 535 7.51 -12.62 8.75
C ILE A 535 7.31 -14.04 9.26
N GLU A 536 6.83 -14.92 8.39
CA GLU A 536 6.75 -16.36 8.66
C GLU A 536 7.91 -17.07 7.97
N ASP A 537 8.82 -17.62 8.77
CA ASP A 537 9.95 -18.38 8.27
C ASP A 537 9.61 -19.88 8.29
N HIS A 538 9.02 -20.33 7.18
CA HIS A 538 8.67 -21.73 6.93
C HIS A 538 9.90 -22.62 6.65
N GLU A 539 11.10 -22.06 6.55
CA GLU A 539 12.35 -22.79 6.29
C GLU A 539 13.25 -22.89 7.53
N ALA A 540 12.76 -22.50 8.70
CA ALA A 540 13.50 -22.66 9.95
C ALA A 540 13.74 -24.17 10.23
N PRO A 541 14.97 -24.59 10.57
CA PRO A 541 15.26 -25.99 10.81
C PRO A 541 14.53 -26.51 12.06
N LEU A 542 14.02 -27.73 11.98
CA LEU A 542 13.29 -28.36 13.06
C LEU A 542 14.22 -28.74 14.23
N ASP A 543 13.72 -28.60 15.45
CA ASP A 543 14.38 -28.84 16.74
C ASP A 543 15.78 -28.22 16.90
N THR A 544 16.11 -27.24 16.05
CA THR A 544 17.41 -26.57 16.03
C THR A 544 17.22 -25.12 16.47
N PRO A 545 17.84 -24.69 17.58
CA PRO A 545 17.73 -23.32 18.05
C PRO A 545 18.32 -22.34 17.03
N VAL A 546 17.50 -21.39 16.56
CA VAL A 546 17.92 -20.31 15.67
C VAL A 546 17.63 -18.96 16.32
N TYR A 547 18.37 -17.93 15.91
CA TYR A 547 17.99 -16.54 16.14
C TYR A 547 18.07 -15.77 14.83
N TYR A 548 17.38 -14.63 14.77
CA TYR A 548 17.33 -13.80 13.58
C TYR A 548 18.23 -12.59 13.76
N ARG A 549 19.05 -12.30 12.75
CA ARG A 549 19.83 -11.06 12.62
C ARG A 549 19.19 -10.21 11.55
N ILE A 550 18.81 -8.99 11.92
CA ILE A 550 18.16 -8.03 11.06
C ILE A 550 19.12 -6.89 10.79
N GLU A 551 19.28 -6.53 9.54
CA GLU A 551 20.11 -5.40 9.10
C GLU A 551 19.21 -4.38 8.41
N LEU A 552 19.28 -3.12 8.88
CA LEU A 552 18.50 -2.01 8.38
C LEU A 552 19.42 -1.03 7.66
N TYR A 553 19.06 -0.69 6.43
CA TYR A 553 19.84 0.17 5.56
C TYR A 553 19.04 1.43 5.22
N SER A 554 19.73 2.56 5.06
CA SER A 554 19.12 3.77 4.50
C SER A 554 18.56 3.51 3.10
N PRO A 555 17.71 4.39 2.56
CA PRO A 555 17.24 4.30 1.17
C PRO A 555 18.40 4.28 0.15
N THR A 556 19.56 4.86 0.50
CA THR A 556 20.79 4.83 -0.30
C THR A 556 21.60 3.54 -0.16
N GLY A 557 21.14 2.57 0.63
CA GLY A 557 21.75 1.26 0.81
C GLY A 557 22.91 1.21 1.82
N THR A 558 23.06 2.22 2.68
CA THR A 558 24.08 2.25 3.75
C THR A 558 23.54 1.59 5.00
N LEU A 559 24.30 0.69 5.64
CA LEU A 559 23.87 0.05 6.89
C LEU A 559 23.73 1.09 8.00
N THR A 560 22.53 1.20 8.58
CA THR A 560 22.19 2.20 9.62
C THR A 560 22.03 1.57 10.99
N SER A 561 21.52 0.35 11.07
CA SER A 561 21.31 -0.34 12.35
C SER A 561 21.29 -1.87 12.16
N THR A 562 21.57 -2.59 13.23
CA THR A 562 21.35 -4.03 13.32
C THR A 562 20.48 -4.37 14.52
N ARG A 563 19.70 -5.45 14.44
CA ARG A 563 18.90 -6.01 15.53
C ARG A 563 19.09 -7.52 15.58
N SER A 564 18.86 -8.11 16.75
CA SER A 564 18.82 -9.57 16.93
C SER A 564 17.55 -9.97 17.67
N SER A 565 17.00 -11.14 17.36
CA SER A 565 15.92 -11.75 18.16
C SER A 565 16.46 -12.56 19.32
N ALA A 566 15.57 -13.00 20.21
CA ALA A 566 15.82 -14.14 21.08
C ALA A 566 15.98 -15.44 20.25
N THR A 567 16.51 -16.49 20.87
CA THR A 567 16.59 -17.82 20.26
C THR A 567 15.22 -18.52 20.31
N VAL A 568 14.89 -19.25 19.25
CA VAL A 568 13.64 -20.02 19.08
C VAL A 568 13.94 -21.30 18.31
N ALA A 569 13.17 -22.37 18.53
CA ALA A 569 13.22 -23.60 17.74
C ALA A 569 11.80 -24.03 17.41
N VAL A 570 11.58 -24.53 16.19
CA VAL A 570 10.31 -25.18 15.82
C VAL A 570 10.38 -26.62 16.31
N SER A 571 9.49 -27.01 17.20
CA SER A 571 9.50 -28.35 17.78
C SER A 571 8.73 -29.35 16.92
N LEU A 572 9.30 -30.54 16.72
CA LEU A 572 8.60 -31.66 16.11
C LEU A 572 8.28 -32.72 17.18
N ALA A 573 6.99 -32.98 17.41
CA ALA A 573 6.57 -33.86 18.51
C ALA A 573 6.92 -35.34 18.28
N ASP A 574 6.88 -35.80 17.03
CA ASP A 574 7.19 -37.18 16.66
C ASP A 574 8.38 -37.20 15.69
N ILE A 575 9.46 -37.86 16.12
CA ILE A 575 10.69 -38.02 15.32
C ILE A 575 10.44 -38.77 14.01
N ASN A 576 9.36 -39.53 13.86
CA ASN A 576 9.02 -40.23 12.60
C ASN A 576 8.24 -39.34 11.63
N THR A 577 7.88 -38.12 12.02
CA THR A 577 7.23 -37.17 11.12
C THR A 577 8.26 -36.28 10.43
N ALA A 578 7.86 -35.71 9.31
CA ALA A 578 8.62 -34.70 8.57
C ALA A 578 7.65 -33.70 7.95
N TRP A 579 8.12 -32.50 7.68
CA TRP A 579 7.37 -31.55 6.86
C TRP A 579 7.80 -31.67 5.41
N LEU A 580 6.83 -31.72 4.51
CA LEU A 580 7.02 -31.46 3.09
C LEU A 580 6.33 -30.13 2.78
N LYS A 581 7.11 -29.14 2.35
CA LYS A 581 6.66 -27.75 2.24
C LYS A 581 6.82 -27.22 0.83
N ASP A 582 5.92 -26.34 0.41
CA ASP A 582 6.10 -25.53 -0.80
C ASP A 582 6.58 -24.12 -0.39
N PRO A 583 7.86 -23.78 -0.59
CA PRO A 583 8.39 -22.47 -0.20
C PRO A 583 7.69 -21.27 -0.86
N ALA A 584 6.99 -21.46 -1.99
CA ALA A 584 6.16 -20.42 -2.60
C ALA A 584 4.74 -20.37 -2.07
N ASN A 585 4.21 -21.49 -1.56
CA ASN A 585 2.83 -21.64 -1.15
C ASN A 585 2.72 -22.34 0.21
N PRO A 586 3.14 -21.70 1.32
CA PRO A 586 3.14 -22.34 2.64
C PRO A 586 1.76 -22.81 3.11
N GLN A 587 0.68 -22.26 2.53
CA GLN A 587 -0.69 -22.76 2.76
C GLN A 587 -0.90 -24.22 2.33
N ARG A 588 0.03 -24.81 1.55
CA ARG A 588 0.01 -26.20 1.09
C ARG A 588 0.91 -27.13 1.91
N ASP A 589 1.66 -26.59 2.87
CA ASP A 589 2.61 -27.35 3.67
C ASP A 589 1.91 -28.50 4.39
N THR A 590 2.52 -29.68 4.29
CA THR A 590 1.91 -30.92 4.79
C THR A 590 2.87 -31.65 5.72
N LEU A 591 2.40 -31.93 6.93
CA LEU A 591 3.08 -32.83 7.86
C LEU A 591 2.82 -34.28 7.43
N ILE A 592 3.89 -35.02 7.18
CA ILE A 592 3.87 -36.40 6.68
C ILE A 592 4.47 -37.34 7.72
N LEU A 593 3.94 -38.56 7.79
CA LEU A 593 4.55 -39.64 8.57
C LEU A 593 5.52 -40.42 7.67
N VAL A 594 6.79 -40.44 8.02
CA VAL A 594 7.84 -41.12 7.23
C VAL A 594 7.80 -42.62 7.51
N ALA A 595 7.46 -43.40 6.49
CA ALA A 595 7.48 -44.86 6.54
C ALA A 595 8.88 -45.41 6.28
N THR A 596 9.59 -44.82 5.32
CA THR A 596 10.98 -45.18 5.01
C THR A 596 11.69 -43.96 4.45
N PRO A 597 12.82 -43.52 5.04
CA PRO A 597 13.59 -42.41 4.51
C PRO A 597 14.28 -42.80 3.19
N PRO A 598 14.65 -41.83 2.34
CA PRO A 598 15.35 -42.10 1.09
C PRO A 598 16.71 -42.75 1.31
N ASN A 599 17.00 -43.78 0.54
CA ASN A 599 18.35 -44.25 0.32
C ASN A 599 19.00 -43.38 -0.75
N TRP A 600 19.81 -42.40 -0.32
CA TRP A 600 20.39 -41.42 -1.23
C TRP A 600 21.51 -42.00 -2.11
N GLU A 601 21.32 -41.94 -3.42
CA GLU A 601 22.35 -42.15 -4.43
C GLU A 601 22.88 -40.82 -4.96
N ARG A 602 24.11 -40.80 -5.49
CA ARG A 602 24.71 -39.61 -6.13
C ARG A 602 25.15 -39.96 -7.55
N PRO A 603 24.26 -39.81 -8.55
CA PRO A 603 24.59 -40.14 -9.92
C PRO A 603 25.78 -39.32 -10.42
N ILE A 604 26.47 -39.88 -11.41
CA ILE A 604 27.65 -39.27 -12.01
C ILE A 604 27.69 -39.65 -13.48
N ASP A 605 27.83 -38.64 -14.35
CA ASP A 605 28.07 -38.89 -15.76
C ASP A 605 29.46 -39.49 -15.92
N GLN A 606 29.50 -40.76 -16.29
CA GLN A 606 30.74 -41.52 -16.36
C GLN A 606 30.83 -42.28 -17.69
N SER A 607 31.94 -42.09 -18.38
CA SER A 607 32.29 -42.86 -19.58
C SER A 607 33.57 -43.66 -19.33
N SER A 608 33.54 -44.94 -19.71
CA SER A 608 34.68 -45.85 -19.55
C SER A 608 35.26 -46.22 -20.91
N TYR A 609 36.55 -45.94 -21.11
CA TYR A 609 37.29 -46.25 -22.33
C TYR A 609 38.25 -47.41 -22.11
N VAL A 610 38.18 -48.40 -23.00
CA VAL A 610 39.14 -49.49 -23.05
C VAL A 610 40.28 -49.07 -23.99
N VAL A 611 41.41 -48.66 -23.42
CA VAL A 611 42.58 -48.24 -24.20
C VAL A 611 43.49 -49.44 -24.46
N ARG A 612 43.76 -49.73 -25.74
CA ARG A 612 44.64 -50.83 -26.15
C ARG A 612 46.01 -50.71 -25.47
N GLY A 613 46.45 -51.79 -24.80
CA GLY A 613 47.70 -51.83 -24.06
C GLY A 613 47.58 -51.49 -22.56
N ARG A 614 46.39 -51.13 -22.06
CA ARG A 614 46.11 -51.02 -20.62
C ARG A 614 45.29 -52.21 -20.12
N ARG A 615 45.64 -52.70 -18.93
CA ARG A 615 44.85 -53.72 -18.20
C ARG A 615 43.56 -53.14 -17.60
N ASN A 616 43.60 -51.89 -17.14
CA ASN A 616 42.48 -51.21 -16.50
C ASN A 616 41.86 -50.16 -17.44
N LYS A 617 40.53 -50.03 -17.39
CA LYS A 617 39.79 -49.00 -18.15
C LYS A 617 40.25 -47.59 -17.72
N VAL A 618 40.27 -46.66 -18.67
CA VAL A 618 40.35 -45.23 -18.37
C VAL A 618 38.93 -44.74 -18.18
N VAL A 619 38.63 -44.21 -16.99
CA VAL A 619 37.30 -43.75 -16.64
C VAL A 619 37.32 -42.22 -16.59
N LEU A 620 36.53 -41.58 -17.43
CA LEU A 620 36.27 -40.15 -17.36
C LEU A 620 34.96 -39.96 -16.59
N SER A 621 35.05 -39.27 -15.46
CA SER A 621 33.90 -39.01 -14.60
C SER A 621 33.68 -37.52 -14.48
N GLY A 622 32.44 -37.07 -14.70
CA GLY A 622 32.00 -35.72 -14.41
C GLY A 622 31.93 -35.43 -12.91
N ARG A 623 31.27 -34.32 -12.55
CA ARG A 623 30.96 -34.02 -11.14
C ARG A 623 29.78 -34.90 -10.71
N ARG A 624 29.82 -35.42 -9.48
CA ARG A 624 28.63 -36.07 -8.89
C ARG A 624 27.48 -35.06 -8.86
N GLN A 625 26.31 -35.48 -9.28
CA GLN A 625 25.09 -34.70 -9.29
C GLN A 625 24.46 -34.65 -7.87
N GLY A 626 23.29 -34.02 -7.75
CA GLY A 626 22.50 -33.99 -6.51
C GLY A 626 22.11 -35.39 -6.04
N ARG A 627 21.64 -35.52 -4.81
CA ARG A 627 21.14 -36.79 -4.29
C ARG A 627 19.82 -37.19 -4.97
N GLU A 628 19.66 -38.47 -5.27
CA GLU A 628 18.41 -39.06 -5.76
C GLU A 628 17.99 -40.22 -4.85
N GLY A 629 16.70 -40.38 -4.58
CA GLY A 629 16.20 -41.45 -3.72
C GLY A 629 14.68 -41.46 -3.58
N GLU A 630 14.13 -42.49 -2.95
CA GLU A 630 12.68 -42.63 -2.77
C GLU A 630 12.28 -42.39 -1.31
N LEU A 631 11.49 -41.36 -1.05
CA LEU A 631 10.84 -41.14 0.24
C LEU A 631 9.52 -41.91 0.28
N LYS A 632 9.33 -42.79 1.28
CA LYS A 632 8.04 -43.44 1.51
C LYS A 632 7.33 -42.82 2.71
N VAL A 633 6.08 -42.42 2.50
CA VAL A 633 5.27 -41.75 3.54
C VAL A 633 3.91 -42.40 3.69
N TRP A 634 3.28 -42.14 4.83
CA TRP A 634 1.93 -42.57 5.13
C TRP A 634 1.00 -41.38 5.32
N THR A 635 -0.18 -41.46 4.72
CA THR A 635 -1.33 -40.61 5.06
C THR A 635 -2.39 -41.47 5.74
N ARG A 636 -3.03 -40.94 6.79
CA ARG A 636 -4.00 -41.70 7.58
C ARG A 636 -5.45 -41.35 7.24
N SER A 637 -5.73 -40.08 7.00
CA SER A 637 -7.07 -39.59 6.70
C SER A 637 -7.23 -39.18 5.23
N ASP A 638 -8.48 -39.07 4.77
CA ASP A 638 -8.78 -38.51 3.45
C ASP A 638 -8.34 -37.04 3.34
N ASP A 639 -8.35 -36.30 4.45
CA ASP A 639 -7.87 -34.92 4.50
C ASP A 639 -6.34 -34.85 4.31
N ASP A 640 -5.58 -35.71 5.00
CA ASP A 640 -4.11 -35.79 4.82
C ASP A 640 -3.78 -36.16 3.37
N ARG A 641 -4.56 -37.08 2.79
CA ARG A 641 -4.42 -37.50 1.40
C ARG A 641 -4.69 -36.36 0.43
N ALA A 642 -5.79 -35.61 0.62
CA ALA A 642 -6.13 -34.47 -0.21
C ALA A 642 -5.11 -33.34 -0.12
N ARG A 643 -4.57 -33.09 1.08
CA ARG A 643 -3.48 -32.12 1.31
C ARG A 643 -2.21 -32.50 0.57
N LEU A 644 -1.80 -33.76 0.64
CA LEU A 644 -0.62 -34.24 -0.08
C LEU A 644 -0.80 -34.15 -1.60
N HIS A 645 -1.98 -34.51 -2.14
CA HIS A 645 -2.29 -34.29 -3.56
C HIS A 645 -2.18 -32.80 -3.93
N LEU A 646 -2.81 -31.90 -3.16
CA LEU A 646 -2.76 -30.46 -3.43
C LEU A 646 -1.33 -29.88 -3.41
N LEU A 647 -0.47 -30.38 -2.52
CA LEU A 647 0.94 -30.02 -2.46
C LEU A 647 1.68 -30.49 -3.71
N LEU A 648 1.49 -31.76 -4.11
CA LEU A 648 2.17 -32.37 -5.26
C LEU A 648 1.68 -31.82 -6.62
N ASP A 649 0.41 -31.45 -6.74
CA ASP A 649 -0.19 -30.86 -7.95
C ASP A 649 0.47 -29.54 -8.38
N SER A 650 1.21 -28.89 -7.48
CA SER A 650 1.98 -27.68 -7.80
C SER A 650 3.11 -27.93 -8.80
N GLY A 651 3.72 -29.12 -8.77
CA GLY A 651 4.97 -29.40 -9.49
C GLY A 651 6.17 -28.53 -9.08
N ASN A 652 6.06 -27.80 -7.95
CA ASN A 652 7.11 -26.89 -7.48
C ASN A 652 8.25 -27.65 -6.80
N THR A 653 9.39 -26.97 -6.65
CA THR A 653 10.45 -27.41 -5.72
C THR A 653 9.90 -27.37 -4.30
N LEU A 654 9.97 -28.51 -3.61
CA LEU A 654 9.53 -28.64 -2.22
C LEU A 654 10.72 -28.61 -1.27
N LEU A 655 10.49 -28.27 -0.01
CA LEU A 655 11.45 -28.41 1.08
C LEU A 655 11.06 -29.62 1.93
N TRP A 656 11.95 -30.61 2.01
CA TRP A 656 11.81 -31.73 2.95
C TRP A 656 12.58 -31.40 4.23
N GLN A 657 11.85 -31.21 5.34
CA GLN A 657 12.44 -30.98 6.65
C GLN A 657 12.13 -32.13 7.60
N CYS A 658 13.15 -32.65 8.25
CA CYS A 658 13.03 -33.79 9.14
C CYS A 658 13.63 -33.50 10.51
N ALA A 659 13.19 -34.24 11.52
CA ALA A 659 13.77 -34.11 12.86
C ALA A 659 15.29 -34.40 12.82
N PRO A 660 16.10 -33.64 13.57
CA PRO A 660 17.51 -33.94 13.76
C PRO A 660 17.72 -35.38 14.22
N GLY A 661 18.68 -36.07 13.60
CA GLY A 661 19.02 -37.46 13.96
C GLY A 661 18.57 -38.52 12.94
N MET A 662 17.74 -38.18 11.95
CA MET A 662 17.43 -39.09 10.82
C MET A 662 18.62 -39.34 9.86
N GLY A 663 19.79 -38.74 10.11
CA GLY A 663 20.96 -38.84 9.24
C GLY A 663 20.86 -38.05 7.93
N VAL A 664 19.82 -37.23 7.81
CA VAL A 664 19.57 -36.36 6.67
C VAL A 664 19.36 -34.93 7.15
N THR A 665 19.88 -33.96 6.41
CA THR A 665 19.65 -32.53 6.65
C THR A 665 18.48 -32.06 5.80
N ASP A 666 17.80 -31.00 6.24
CA ASP A 666 16.79 -30.31 5.44
C ASP A 666 17.33 -30.03 4.02
N MET A 667 16.51 -30.32 3.01
CA MET A 667 16.92 -30.17 1.62
C MET A 667 15.75 -29.84 0.70
N TYR A 668 16.07 -29.11 -0.37
CA TYR A 668 15.14 -28.83 -1.44
C TYR A 668 15.10 -30.00 -2.40
N VAL A 669 13.90 -30.42 -2.78
CA VAL A 669 13.66 -31.59 -3.61
C VAL A 669 12.65 -31.29 -4.71
N SER A 670 12.89 -31.86 -5.89
CA SER A 670 11.87 -32.04 -6.91
C SER A 670 11.25 -33.42 -6.72
N VAL A 671 9.91 -33.50 -6.73
CA VAL A 671 9.18 -34.77 -6.64
C VAL A 671 8.77 -35.19 -8.04
N ALA A 672 9.20 -36.38 -8.47
CA ALA A 672 8.78 -36.96 -9.74
C ALA A 672 7.40 -37.64 -9.61
N SER A 673 7.10 -38.62 -10.48
CA SER A 673 5.84 -39.35 -10.47
C SER A 673 5.61 -40.08 -9.13
N ALA A 674 4.79 -39.50 -8.26
CA ALA A 674 4.38 -40.11 -7.00
C ALA A 674 3.40 -41.27 -7.24
N SER A 675 3.54 -42.35 -6.45
CA SER A 675 2.55 -43.44 -6.41
C SER A 675 1.77 -43.45 -5.09
N GLU A 676 0.46 -43.71 -5.16
CA GLU A 676 -0.42 -43.93 -4.00
C GLU A 676 -0.87 -45.40 -3.99
N GLU A 677 -0.59 -46.11 -2.90
CA GLU A 677 -0.94 -47.52 -2.71
C GLU A 677 -1.68 -47.74 -1.38
N ARG A 678 -2.41 -48.85 -1.27
CA ARG A 678 -2.96 -49.28 0.02
C ARG A 678 -1.90 -50.08 0.79
N THR A 679 -1.84 -49.86 2.10
CA THR A 679 -0.99 -50.64 3.02
C THR A 679 -1.41 -52.10 3.13
N VAL A 680 -2.70 -52.39 2.96
CA VAL A 680 -3.25 -53.76 2.92
C VAL A 680 -4.35 -53.87 1.86
N ALA A 681 -4.71 -55.10 1.47
CA ALA A 681 -5.73 -55.34 0.43
C ALA A 681 -7.17 -54.96 0.84
N LEU A 682 -7.43 -54.74 2.14
CA LEU A 682 -8.76 -54.42 2.65
C LEU A 682 -9.15 -52.98 2.31
N ALA A 683 -10.33 -52.79 1.72
CA ALA A 683 -10.83 -51.47 1.35
C ALA A 683 -11.15 -50.55 2.55
N GLN A 684 -11.32 -51.13 3.75
CA GLN A 684 -11.61 -50.39 4.98
C GLN A 684 -10.36 -49.78 5.62
N ASP A 685 -9.16 -50.18 5.19
CA ASP A 685 -7.93 -49.59 5.72
C ASP A 685 -7.82 -48.14 5.23
N GLN A 686 -7.67 -47.22 6.18
CA GLN A 686 -7.60 -45.79 5.92
C GLN A 686 -6.20 -45.35 5.52
N TRP A 687 -5.18 -46.12 5.88
CA TRP A 687 -3.80 -45.81 5.58
C TRP A 687 -3.50 -45.93 4.08
N ARG A 688 -2.74 -44.95 3.56
CA ARG A 688 -2.18 -44.99 2.21
C ARG A 688 -0.67 -44.86 2.28
N ALA A 689 0.02 -45.71 1.53
CA ALA A 689 1.44 -45.65 1.35
C ALA A 689 1.76 -44.89 0.07
N TRP A 690 2.65 -43.93 0.19
CA TRP A 690 3.10 -43.12 -0.93
C TRP A 690 4.57 -43.36 -1.18
N THR A 691 4.95 -43.45 -2.45
CA THR A 691 6.36 -43.43 -2.85
C THR A 691 6.62 -42.15 -3.63
N LEU A 692 7.51 -41.31 -3.11
CA LEU A 692 7.88 -40.01 -3.66
C LEU A 692 9.33 -40.10 -4.14
N PRO A 693 9.58 -40.22 -5.46
CA PRO A 693 10.94 -40.15 -5.98
C PRO A 693 11.43 -38.69 -5.88
N LEU A 694 12.50 -38.48 -5.11
CA LEU A 694 13.07 -37.18 -4.80
C LEU A 694 14.40 -36.99 -5.53
N THR A 695 14.56 -35.82 -6.14
CA THR A 695 15.86 -35.32 -6.64
C THR A 695 16.22 -34.05 -5.87
N GLU A 696 17.37 -34.04 -5.20
CA GLU A 696 17.91 -32.85 -4.52
C GLU A 696 18.18 -31.74 -5.55
N VAL A 697 17.66 -30.55 -5.28
CA VAL A 697 17.82 -29.36 -6.10
C VAL A 697 18.35 -28.20 -5.27
N ASP A 698 18.88 -27.17 -5.93
CA ASP A 698 19.30 -25.95 -5.24
C ASP A 698 18.08 -25.19 -4.70
N MET A 699 18.31 -24.43 -3.62
CA MET A 699 17.30 -23.52 -3.06
C MET A 699 16.81 -22.56 -4.14
N PRO A 700 15.48 -22.43 -4.36
CA PRO A 700 14.96 -21.45 -5.31
C PRO A 700 15.13 -20.04 -4.72
N THR A 701 16.04 -19.24 -5.28
CA THR A 701 16.40 -17.92 -4.72
C THR A 701 15.49 -16.77 -5.21
N ALA A 702 14.91 -16.91 -6.40
CA ALA A 702 14.02 -15.91 -7.01
C ALA A 702 12.52 -16.10 -6.66
N LEU A 703 12.21 -17.12 -5.85
CA LEU A 703 10.84 -17.51 -5.55
C LEU A 703 10.29 -16.73 -4.34
N ALA A 704 9.19 -16.02 -4.53
CA ALA A 704 8.49 -15.30 -3.47
C ALA A 704 7.43 -16.17 -2.78
N VAL A 705 7.09 -15.81 -1.53
CA VAL A 705 5.91 -16.36 -0.86
C VAL A 705 4.66 -15.72 -1.46
N ASN A 706 3.78 -16.53 -2.04
CA ASN A 706 2.47 -16.10 -2.50
C ASN A 706 1.55 -15.83 -1.30
N GLY A 707 0.70 -14.81 -1.41
CA GLY A 707 -0.26 -14.47 -0.36
C GLY A 707 -1.23 -13.40 -0.84
N ALA A 708 -1.96 -12.79 0.10
CA ALA A 708 -3.00 -11.79 -0.19
C ALA A 708 -2.52 -10.52 -0.91
N ALA A 709 -1.22 -10.33 -1.11
CA ALA A 709 -0.64 -9.11 -1.70
C ALA A 709 -1.13 -7.80 -1.03
N GLY A 710 -1.46 -7.86 0.27
CA GLY A 710 -2.01 -6.73 1.03
C GLY A 710 -3.53 -6.58 0.95
N ARG A 711 -4.23 -7.40 0.15
CA ARG A 711 -5.69 -7.45 0.08
C ARG A 711 -6.27 -7.90 1.42
N THR A 712 -7.29 -7.20 1.86
CA THR A 712 -8.02 -7.44 3.10
C THR A 712 -9.45 -7.89 2.79
N TRP A 713 -10.13 -8.42 3.80
CA TRP A 713 -11.56 -8.74 3.67
C TRP A 713 -12.43 -7.49 3.41
N ILE A 714 -12.00 -6.30 3.86
CA ILE A 714 -12.73 -5.07 3.56
C ILE A 714 -12.61 -4.71 2.07
N ASP A 715 -11.48 -4.98 1.43
CA ASP A 715 -11.33 -4.80 -0.02
C ASP A 715 -12.26 -5.75 -0.79
N VAL A 716 -12.37 -7.01 -0.35
CA VAL A 716 -13.30 -7.98 -0.94
C VAL A 716 -14.75 -7.52 -0.81
N VAL A 717 -15.15 -7.02 0.36
CA VAL A 717 -16.53 -6.52 0.60
C VAL A 717 -16.79 -5.21 -0.17
N ALA A 718 -15.78 -4.37 -0.37
CA ALA A 718 -15.92 -3.15 -1.16
C ALA A 718 -15.96 -3.41 -2.69
N GLU A 719 -15.39 -4.53 -3.14
CA GLU A 719 -15.36 -4.91 -4.56
C GLU A 719 -16.61 -5.70 -5.00
N PHE A 720 -17.18 -6.52 -4.11
CA PHE A 720 -18.31 -7.39 -4.44
C PHE A 720 -19.53 -7.07 -3.59
N ASP A 721 -20.61 -6.65 -4.25
CA ASP A 721 -21.90 -6.36 -3.60
C ASP A 721 -22.52 -7.62 -2.97
N THR A 722 -22.26 -8.80 -3.57
CA THR A 722 -22.78 -10.08 -3.08
C THR A 722 -21.74 -11.19 -3.10
N CYS A 723 -21.94 -12.21 -2.25
CA CYS A 723 -21.14 -13.44 -2.33
C CYS A 723 -21.33 -14.20 -3.66
N ALA A 724 -22.43 -13.98 -4.37
CA ALA A 724 -22.64 -14.61 -5.67
C ALA A 724 -21.65 -14.05 -6.71
N ASP A 725 -21.41 -12.74 -6.69
CA ASP A 725 -20.44 -12.07 -7.58
C ASP A 725 -19.00 -12.51 -7.28
N LEU A 726 -18.70 -12.67 -5.99
CA LEU A 726 -17.43 -13.22 -5.52
C LEU A 726 -17.20 -14.64 -6.05
N LEU A 727 -18.18 -15.52 -5.92
CA LEU A 727 -18.11 -16.92 -6.38
C LEU A 727 -18.09 -17.03 -7.91
N ALA A 728 -18.70 -16.09 -8.62
CA ALA A 728 -18.61 -16.00 -10.07
C ALA A 728 -17.19 -15.60 -10.54
N THR A 729 -16.44 -14.88 -9.70
CA THR A 729 -15.09 -14.38 -10.03
C THR A 729 -13.97 -15.33 -9.58
N TYR A 730 -14.13 -16.01 -8.44
CA TYR A 730 -13.13 -16.91 -7.87
C TYR A 730 -13.69 -18.31 -7.64
N ALA A 731 -13.07 -19.30 -8.30
CA ALA A 731 -13.47 -20.70 -8.20
C ALA A 731 -13.11 -21.35 -6.84
N THR A 732 -12.11 -20.83 -6.13
CA THR A 732 -11.65 -21.38 -4.84
C THR A 732 -11.25 -20.27 -3.86
N SER A 733 -11.23 -20.59 -2.56
CA SER A 733 -10.74 -19.66 -1.54
C SER A 733 -9.25 -19.36 -1.68
N GLU A 734 -8.46 -20.29 -2.24
CA GLU A 734 -7.05 -20.03 -2.58
C GLU A 734 -6.96 -19.01 -3.74
N ALA A 735 -7.81 -19.14 -4.77
CA ALA A 735 -7.87 -18.18 -5.85
C ALA A 735 -8.28 -16.78 -5.35
N LEU A 736 -9.22 -16.71 -4.40
CA LEU A 736 -9.59 -15.46 -3.72
C LEU A 736 -8.41 -14.87 -2.94
N LEU A 737 -7.74 -15.70 -2.12
CA LEU A 737 -6.56 -15.29 -1.35
C LEU A 737 -5.46 -14.76 -2.26
N LEU A 738 -5.25 -15.38 -3.43
CA LEU A 738 -4.17 -15.03 -4.35
C LEU A 738 -4.59 -14.03 -5.45
N ASP A 739 -5.82 -13.52 -5.39
CA ASP A 739 -6.46 -12.69 -6.42
C ASP A 739 -6.36 -13.24 -7.86
N ARG A 740 -6.54 -14.56 -8.01
CA ARG A 740 -6.52 -15.26 -9.29
C ARG A 740 -7.94 -15.40 -9.83
N ARG A 741 -8.38 -14.41 -10.62
CA ARG A 741 -9.70 -14.41 -11.27
C ARG A 741 -9.76 -15.50 -12.34
N GLY A 742 -10.86 -16.25 -12.37
CA GLY A 742 -11.03 -17.47 -13.19
C GLY A 742 -12.15 -17.37 -14.22
#